data_AF-A0A3M7E7L6-F1
#
_entry.id   AF-A0A3M7E7L6-F1
#
_cell.length_a   1.000
_cell.length_b   1.000
_cell.length_c   1.000
_cell.angle_alpha   90.00
_cell.angle_beta   90.00
_cell.angle_gamma   90.00
#
_symmetry.space_group_name_H-M   'P 1'
#
loop_
_entity.id
_entity.type
_entity.pdbx_description
1 polymer ?
#
loop_
_entity_poly.entity_id
_entity_poly.type
_entity_poly.pdbx_seq_one_letter_code
_entity_poly.pdbx_strand_id
1 'polypeptide(L)'
;MSHILSADQPRLASKRDLTSLCEVEDFETATFLRTTFSFVDPNNNAWFGQVLGVRKYDLHVEDIRRNLRRVPDETVYPELTAGLTVVADNDNLSRYYIKRPKLLCLDDVDEAQLLPEMLLEEARILEHLKPHGHRNLVRYFGCVAKQDRIAGIALEKYDVILQYRLDDDPRPLDASACISGIRAALDKDDQPVILDFGSCRKFGDPLLSGGTPGWADEDYTTSSPGHDNIALQKLDLWLVWKKLPKARETAPHALQDDSQIRRPAVPQHERRLVRFAQFSFEDVVLKGLASDGGLFIPEEIASLPSDWHARWKDLPFEELAYEIYSLYISREEIPEQDLKDLIHKSYSTFRAKDITPSVTLDEQKNLHLLELFHGPTFAFKDVALQFLGNLFEYFLVRRNKGKEPQDPNREHLTVVGATSGDTGSAAIYGLRGKKDVSVFIMHPKGKVSPIQEAQMTTVLDANVHNLAVEGTFDDCQDIVKALFADPDMNSTHRLAAVNSINWARILAQITYYFYAYFSLVRKTGQSNPTFRFIVPTGNFGDIMAGYFATRMGLPADKLIIATNENDILHRFWKTGFYEKMPVHGKEAEGGLVEDGVKAAESGVKETLTPAMDILVSSNFERLLWFLAYRTSSVEETNRRRMEAGEKVKNWLDALKKDGGFGVNKEILAAAKENFDSERVSDKQTIQTIKDIYGASLPSAAATVQANGHTPATTGTNHNGHYILDPHSAIGITASLRSITACTDSAQKTGGDPAIHHISLATAHPAKFSHAVELALKDVEGFTFEKVLPEQFVGLEEMEKRCLDAPASWEKVKGIVRELVEKEVRAKMA
;
A
#
# COMPACT_ATOMS: atom_id res chain seq x y z
N MET A 1 -39.17 -29.02 36.10
CA MET A 1 -38.40 -30.08 36.78
C MET A 1 -36.93 -29.68 36.74
N SER A 2 -36.33 -29.53 37.92
CA SER A 2 -34.99 -29.03 38.17
C SER A 2 -33.91 -29.93 37.56
N HIS A 3 -33.22 -29.46 36.52
CA HIS A 3 -31.93 -30.05 36.16
C HIS A 3 -30.88 -29.52 37.12
N ILE A 4 -30.57 -30.36 38.11
CA ILE A 4 -29.39 -30.26 38.96
C ILE A 4 -28.18 -30.22 38.02
N LEU A 5 -27.47 -29.08 37.97
CA LEU A 5 -26.13 -29.01 37.39
C LEU A 5 -25.30 -30.11 38.06
N SER A 6 -24.76 -31.07 37.31
CA SER A 6 -23.87 -32.07 37.90
C SER A 6 -22.70 -31.34 38.56
N ALA A 7 -22.24 -31.84 39.70
CA ALA A 7 -21.20 -31.20 40.52
C ALA A 7 -19.83 -31.02 39.78
N ASP A 8 -19.71 -31.54 38.56
CA ASP A 8 -18.48 -31.54 37.76
C ASP A 8 -18.46 -30.53 36.61
N GLN A 9 -19.57 -29.82 36.27
CA GLN A 9 -19.52 -28.86 35.16
C GLN A 9 -18.67 -27.61 35.51
N PRO A 10 -17.78 -27.16 34.60
CA PRO A 10 -16.91 -26.03 34.86
C PRO A 10 -17.69 -24.70 34.95
N ARG A 11 -17.31 -23.86 35.93
CA ARG A 11 -17.91 -22.53 36.12
C ARG A 11 -17.33 -21.52 35.13
N LEU A 12 -17.86 -21.50 33.91
CA LEU A 12 -17.53 -20.48 32.90
C LEU A 12 -18.40 -19.24 33.14
N ALA A 13 -17.81 -18.08 33.39
CA ALA A 13 -18.48 -16.78 33.53
C ALA A 13 -18.62 -16.03 32.19
N SER A 14 -17.71 -16.27 31.23
CA SER A 14 -17.69 -15.62 29.92
C SER A 14 -17.08 -16.52 28.82
N LYS A 15 -17.22 -16.14 27.55
CA LYS A 15 -16.54 -16.81 26.43
C LYS A 15 -15.00 -16.75 26.56
N ARG A 16 -14.46 -15.75 27.25
CA ARG A 16 -13.02 -15.59 27.48
C ARG A 16 -12.44 -16.65 28.41
N ASP A 17 -13.28 -17.40 29.09
CA ASP A 17 -12.84 -18.49 29.96
C ASP A 17 -12.52 -19.76 29.15
N LEU A 18 -12.95 -19.85 27.88
CA LEU A 18 -12.65 -20.97 27.00
C LEU A 18 -11.16 -21.01 26.64
N THR A 19 -10.61 -22.22 26.55
CA THR A 19 -9.24 -22.44 26.05
C THR A 19 -9.16 -22.25 24.55
N SER A 20 -10.23 -22.55 23.81
CA SER A 20 -10.32 -22.30 22.37
C SER A 20 -11.78 -22.15 21.91
N LEU A 21 -12.03 -21.33 20.88
CA LEU A 21 -13.34 -21.10 20.25
C LEU A 21 -13.15 -20.93 18.73
N CYS A 22 -13.75 -21.78 17.91
CA CYS A 22 -13.50 -21.85 16.46
C CYS A 22 -14.80 -22.02 15.67
N GLU A 23 -14.86 -21.48 14.46
CA GLU A 23 -15.90 -21.79 13.48
C GLU A 23 -15.39 -22.87 12.52
N VAL A 24 -16.24 -23.81 12.19
CA VAL A 24 -15.97 -24.86 11.20
C VAL A 24 -16.83 -24.57 9.99
N GLU A 25 -16.18 -24.42 8.85
CA GLU A 25 -16.78 -24.20 7.55
C GLU A 25 -16.52 -25.41 6.65
N ASP A 26 -17.45 -25.67 5.75
CA ASP A 26 -17.26 -26.65 4.69
C ASP A 26 -16.15 -26.18 3.76
N PHE A 27 -15.14 -27.04 3.57
CA PHE A 27 -13.91 -26.67 2.86
C PHE A 27 -14.15 -26.31 1.38
N GLU A 28 -15.11 -26.97 0.72
CA GLU A 28 -15.37 -26.76 -0.71
C GLU A 28 -16.26 -25.54 -0.96
N THR A 29 -17.21 -25.28 -0.06
CA THR A 29 -18.25 -24.26 -0.26
C THR A 29 -18.08 -23.02 0.61
N ALA A 30 -17.14 -23.02 1.56
CA ALA A 30 -17.00 -22.03 2.63
C ALA A 30 -18.29 -21.82 3.45
N THR A 31 -19.20 -22.80 3.42
CA THR A 31 -20.47 -22.70 4.15
C THR A 31 -20.23 -23.00 5.62
N PHE A 32 -20.69 -22.12 6.50
CA PHE A 32 -20.59 -22.36 7.93
C PHE A 32 -21.43 -23.55 8.40
N LEU A 33 -20.79 -24.44 9.14
CA LEU A 33 -21.39 -25.67 9.65
C LEU A 33 -21.71 -25.56 11.15
N ARG A 34 -20.71 -25.19 11.94
CA ARG A 34 -20.78 -25.23 13.42
C ARG A 34 -19.73 -24.36 14.07
N THR A 35 -19.95 -24.06 15.34
CA THR A 35 -18.93 -23.51 16.23
C THR A 35 -18.49 -24.58 17.23
N THR A 36 -17.18 -24.81 17.34
CA THR A 36 -16.56 -25.74 18.30
C THR A 36 -15.80 -24.95 19.36
N PHE A 37 -15.73 -25.49 20.57
CA PHE A 37 -15.05 -24.85 21.68
C PHE A 37 -14.53 -25.86 22.69
N SER A 38 -13.46 -25.48 23.38
CA SER A 38 -12.79 -26.31 24.37
C SER A 38 -12.44 -25.54 25.62
N PHE A 39 -12.30 -26.27 26.72
CA PHE A 39 -11.90 -25.73 28.01
C PHE A 39 -11.02 -26.74 28.74
N VAL A 40 -9.94 -26.27 29.34
CA VAL A 40 -9.11 -27.06 30.26
C VAL A 40 -9.20 -26.44 31.63
N ASP A 41 -9.69 -27.20 32.60
CA ASP A 41 -9.84 -26.70 33.97
C ASP A 41 -8.48 -26.65 34.72
N PRO A 42 -8.42 -26.00 35.90
CA PRO A 42 -7.18 -25.94 36.69
C PRO A 42 -6.61 -27.30 37.12
N ASN A 43 -7.41 -28.37 37.09
CA ASN A 43 -6.98 -29.74 37.38
C ASN A 43 -6.55 -30.50 36.11
N ASN A 44 -6.36 -29.80 34.99
CA ASN A 44 -6.07 -30.37 33.68
C ASN A 44 -7.14 -31.35 33.17
N ASN A 45 -8.41 -31.18 33.52
CA ASN A 45 -9.49 -31.90 32.85
C ASN A 45 -9.84 -31.20 31.54
N ALA A 46 -9.81 -31.95 30.44
CA ALA A 46 -10.19 -31.48 29.12
C ALA A 46 -11.72 -31.52 28.94
N TRP A 47 -12.26 -30.48 28.32
CA TRP A 47 -13.66 -30.33 28.00
C TRP A 47 -13.81 -29.86 26.56
N PHE A 48 -14.79 -30.41 25.85
CA PHE A 48 -15.07 -30.09 24.45
C PHE A 48 -16.57 -29.96 24.21
N GLY A 49 -16.96 -29.07 23.30
CA GLY A 49 -18.34 -28.85 22.92
C GLY A 49 -18.46 -28.26 21.51
N GLN A 50 -19.64 -28.41 20.93
CA GLN A 50 -19.97 -27.87 19.63
C GLN A 50 -21.44 -27.45 19.55
N VAL A 51 -21.74 -26.46 18.72
CA VAL A 51 -23.10 -26.01 18.41
C VAL A 51 -23.26 -25.84 16.90
N LEU A 52 -24.23 -26.55 16.33
CA LEU A 52 -24.54 -26.51 14.90
C LEU A 52 -25.30 -25.21 14.57
N GLY A 53 -24.96 -24.56 13.46
CA GLY A 53 -25.73 -23.44 12.91
C GLY A 53 -25.73 -22.15 13.74
N VAL A 54 -24.93 -22.06 14.81
CA VAL A 54 -24.77 -20.84 15.64
C VAL A 54 -23.33 -20.37 15.52
N ARG A 55 -23.13 -19.21 14.89
CA ARG A 55 -21.81 -18.57 14.72
C ARG A 55 -21.20 -18.20 16.08
N LYS A 56 -19.87 -18.04 16.14
CA LYS A 56 -19.13 -17.74 17.38
C LYS A 56 -19.58 -16.43 18.04
N TYR A 57 -20.03 -15.45 17.25
CA TYR A 57 -20.54 -14.17 17.72
C TYR A 57 -21.90 -14.34 18.43
N ASP A 58 -22.77 -15.17 17.88
CA ASP A 58 -24.15 -15.40 18.36
C ASP A 58 -24.24 -16.45 19.49
N LEU A 59 -23.16 -17.19 19.74
CA LEU A 59 -23.11 -18.18 20.81
C LEU A 59 -23.29 -17.53 22.19
N HIS A 60 -24.13 -18.03 23.10
CA HIS A 60 -24.18 -17.52 24.49
C HIS A 60 -23.43 -18.43 25.46
N VAL A 61 -23.04 -17.90 26.64
CA VAL A 61 -22.35 -18.70 27.68
C VAL A 61 -23.23 -19.88 28.15
N GLU A 62 -24.54 -19.73 28.11
CA GLU A 62 -25.50 -20.79 28.40
C GLU A 62 -25.46 -21.91 27.36
N ASP A 63 -25.28 -21.58 26.07
CA ASP A 63 -25.08 -22.57 25.00
C ASP A 63 -23.78 -23.35 25.20
N ILE A 64 -22.71 -22.66 25.60
CA ILE A 64 -21.44 -23.28 25.94
C ILE A 64 -21.61 -24.25 27.10
N ARG A 65 -22.16 -23.79 28.24
CA ARG A 65 -22.39 -24.65 29.42
C ARG A 65 -23.28 -25.86 29.10
N ARG A 66 -24.28 -25.68 28.24
CA ARG A 66 -25.19 -26.76 27.82
C ARG A 66 -24.52 -27.81 26.94
N ASN A 67 -23.57 -27.41 26.10
CA ASN A 67 -22.97 -28.28 25.09
C ASN A 67 -21.53 -28.75 25.42
N LEU A 68 -20.92 -28.20 26.45
CA LEU A 68 -19.60 -28.62 26.91
C LEU A 68 -19.67 -29.97 27.65
N ARG A 69 -18.79 -30.91 27.31
CA ARG A 69 -18.69 -32.25 27.89
C ARG A 69 -17.26 -32.56 28.28
N ARG A 70 -17.08 -33.32 29.37
CA ARG A 70 -15.76 -33.78 29.80
C ARG A 70 -15.25 -34.81 28.80
N VAL A 71 -14.00 -34.66 28.39
CA VAL A 71 -13.28 -35.60 27.52
C VAL A 71 -12.49 -36.56 28.41
N PRO A 72 -12.50 -37.88 28.17
CA PRO A 72 -11.66 -38.82 28.90
C PRO A 72 -10.17 -38.48 28.76
N ASP A 73 -9.41 -38.62 29.84
CA ASP A 73 -8.01 -38.22 29.88
C ASP A 73 -7.16 -39.05 28.90
N GLU A 74 -7.48 -40.33 28.71
CA GLU A 74 -6.84 -41.25 27.78
C GLU A 74 -7.00 -40.86 26.30
N THR A 75 -8.03 -40.06 25.97
CA THR A 75 -8.25 -39.55 24.62
C THR A 75 -7.33 -38.38 24.28
N VAL A 76 -6.82 -37.68 25.31
CA VAL A 76 -6.13 -36.39 25.14
C VAL A 76 -4.67 -36.48 25.58
N TYR A 77 -4.40 -37.20 26.66
CA TYR A 77 -3.12 -37.20 27.35
C TYR A 77 -2.47 -38.59 27.25
N PRO A 78 -1.27 -38.71 26.67
CA PRO A 78 -0.55 -39.97 26.62
C PRO A 78 -0.04 -40.37 28.01
N GLU A 79 0.24 -41.66 28.19
CA GLU A 79 0.89 -42.16 29.40
C GLU A 79 2.31 -41.59 29.54
N LEU A 80 2.69 -41.27 30.77
CA LEU A 80 4.02 -40.78 31.08
C LEU A 80 5.03 -41.92 30.92
N THR A 81 5.90 -41.81 29.91
CA THR A 81 6.92 -42.84 29.63
C THR A 81 8.21 -42.62 30.42
N ALA A 82 8.86 -43.72 30.82
CA ALA A 82 10.15 -43.67 31.50
C ALA A 82 11.21 -42.91 30.68
N GLY A 83 11.93 -41.98 31.32
CA GLY A 83 12.98 -41.18 30.68
C GLY A 83 12.60 -39.74 30.34
N LEU A 84 11.32 -39.37 30.41
CA LEU A 84 10.89 -37.98 30.30
C LEU A 84 11.05 -37.23 31.63
N THR A 85 11.61 -36.03 31.58
CA THR A 85 11.65 -35.13 32.72
C THR A 85 10.22 -34.64 33.01
N VAL A 86 9.82 -34.65 34.28
CA VAL A 86 8.57 -34.05 34.74
C VAL A 86 8.88 -32.79 35.56
N VAL A 87 8.14 -31.71 35.32
CA VAL A 87 8.19 -30.50 36.15
C VAL A 87 7.64 -30.81 37.53
N ALA A 88 8.33 -30.40 38.59
CA ALA A 88 7.93 -30.72 39.96
C ALA A 88 6.54 -30.16 40.31
N ASP A 89 5.74 -30.93 41.05
CA ASP A 89 4.34 -30.56 41.39
C ASP A 89 4.21 -29.23 42.17
N ASN A 90 5.26 -28.81 42.88
CA ASN A 90 5.28 -27.55 43.65
C ASN A 90 5.77 -26.34 42.85
N ASP A 91 6.11 -26.53 41.58
CA ASP A 91 6.67 -25.47 40.75
C ASP A 91 5.56 -24.53 40.25
N ASN A 92 5.82 -23.22 40.26
CA ASN A 92 4.80 -22.26 39.83
C ASN A 92 4.65 -22.29 38.30
N LEU A 93 3.68 -23.07 37.81
CA LEU A 93 3.43 -23.29 36.38
C LEU A 93 3.19 -22.00 35.57
N SER A 94 2.80 -20.89 36.20
CA SER A 94 2.62 -19.58 35.52
C SER A 94 3.92 -18.99 34.95
N ARG A 95 5.08 -19.50 35.39
CA ARG A 95 6.41 -19.12 34.91
C ARG A 95 6.76 -19.74 33.55
N TYR A 96 6.06 -20.81 33.19
CA TYR A 96 6.29 -21.53 31.95
C TYR A 96 5.20 -21.18 30.93
N TYR A 97 5.54 -21.34 29.66
CA TYR A 97 4.53 -21.55 28.64
C TYR A 97 4.20 -23.05 28.62
N ILE A 98 2.95 -23.41 28.90
CA ILE A 98 2.52 -24.81 28.90
C ILE A 98 1.86 -25.12 27.56
N LYS A 99 2.58 -25.80 26.67
CA LYS A 99 2.01 -26.31 25.42
C LYS A 99 1.08 -27.49 25.74
N ARG A 100 -0.16 -27.43 25.27
CA ARG A 100 -1.22 -28.42 25.52
C ARG A 100 -1.74 -29.03 24.21
N PRO A 101 -2.34 -30.23 24.25
CA PRO A 101 -3.05 -30.81 23.10
C PRO A 101 -4.13 -29.87 22.56
N LYS A 102 -4.25 -29.75 21.23
CA LYS A 102 -5.34 -28.97 20.62
C LYS A 102 -6.64 -29.76 20.64
N LEU A 103 -7.46 -29.48 21.65
CA LEU A 103 -8.76 -30.14 21.83
C LEU A 103 -9.78 -29.85 20.72
N LEU A 104 -9.54 -28.86 19.85
CA LEU A 104 -10.49 -28.53 18.78
C LEU A 104 -10.62 -29.62 17.73
N CYS A 105 -9.61 -30.48 17.53
CA CYS A 105 -9.68 -31.62 16.59
C CYS A 105 -10.55 -32.77 17.12
N LEU A 106 -11.14 -32.65 18.31
CA LEU A 106 -12.09 -33.63 18.83
C LEU A 106 -13.43 -33.64 18.07
N ASP A 107 -13.62 -32.73 17.10
CA ASP A 107 -14.72 -32.82 16.14
C ASP A 107 -14.44 -33.72 14.94
N ASP A 108 -13.20 -34.20 14.79
CA ASP A 108 -12.79 -35.20 13.80
C ASP A 108 -12.26 -36.46 14.51
N VAL A 109 -12.86 -37.61 14.20
CA VAL A 109 -12.56 -38.88 14.88
C VAL A 109 -11.19 -39.43 14.52
N ASP A 110 -10.70 -39.14 13.33
CA ASP A 110 -9.41 -39.62 12.85
C ASP A 110 -8.27 -38.76 13.39
N GLU A 111 -8.46 -37.43 13.47
CA GLU A 111 -7.50 -36.53 14.11
C GLU A 111 -7.44 -36.74 15.63
N ALA A 112 -8.59 -36.94 16.29
CA ALA A 112 -8.66 -37.13 17.73
C ALA A 112 -7.86 -38.35 18.22
N GLN A 113 -7.73 -39.40 17.41
CA GLN A 113 -6.97 -40.61 17.78
C GLN A 113 -5.45 -40.38 17.83
N LEU A 114 -4.95 -39.35 17.16
CA LEU A 114 -3.53 -39.05 17.04
C LEU A 114 -3.03 -38.14 18.17
N LEU A 115 -3.94 -37.43 18.85
CA LEU A 115 -3.64 -36.43 19.86
C LEU A 115 -2.64 -36.91 20.93
N PRO A 116 -2.82 -38.08 21.59
CA PRO A 116 -1.88 -38.53 22.60
C PRO A 116 -0.49 -38.84 22.03
N GLU A 117 -0.43 -39.47 20.85
CA GLU A 117 0.84 -39.86 20.21
C GLU A 117 1.64 -38.63 19.80
N MET A 118 0.98 -37.61 19.24
CA MET A 118 1.62 -36.35 18.83
C MET A 118 2.27 -35.63 20.01
N LEU A 119 1.58 -35.53 21.16
CA LEU A 119 2.14 -34.89 22.35
C LEU A 119 3.33 -35.70 22.92
N LEU A 120 3.24 -37.03 22.89
CA LEU A 120 4.29 -37.91 23.39
C LEU A 120 5.57 -37.82 22.56
N GLU A 121 5.44 -37.85 21.23
CA GLU A 121 6.59 -37.74 20.32
C GLU A 121 7.27 -36.38 20.44
N GLU A 122 6.49 -35.30 20.55
CA GLU A 122 7.05 -33.97 20.78
C GLU A 122 7.84 -33.90 22.10
N ALA A 123 7.27 -34.45 23.19
CA ALA A 123 7.96 -34.51 24.48
C ALA A 123 9.27 -35.30 24.39
N ARG A 124 9.30 -36.43 23.67
CA ARG A 124 10.51 -37.25 23.47
C ARG A 124 11.60 -36.51 22.71
N ILE A 125 11.23 -35.80 21.65
CA ILE A 125 12.20 -35.03 20.86
C ILE A 125 12.79 -33.90 21.72
N LEU A 126 11.96 -33.16 22.46
CA LEU A 126 12.43 -32.09 23.32
C LEU A 126 13.30 -32.60 24.48
N GLU A 127 12.98 -33.75 25.05
CA GLU A 127 13.82 -34.43 26.05
C GLU A 127 15.18 -34.81 25.46
N HIS A 128 15.20 -35.33 24.24
CA HIS A 128 16.44 -35.68 23.55
C HIS A 128 17.32 -34.45 23.25
N LEU A 129 16.70 -33.32 22.91
CA LEU A 129 17.41 -32.05 22.64
C LEU A 129 17.86 -31.33 23.91
N LYS A 130 17.29 -31.65 25.07
CA LYS A 130 17.55 -30.98 26.35
C LYS A 130 19.03 -30.90 26.75
N PRO A 131 19.87 -31.95 26.60
CA PRO A 131 21.30 -31.88 26.92
C PRO A 131 22.09 -30.99 25.95
N HIS A 132 21.56 -30.74 24.75
CA HIS A 132 22.17 -29.98 23.66
C HIS A 132 21.47 -28.62 23.48
N GLY A 133 21.17 -27.95 24.59
CA GLY A 133 20.47 -26.67 24.59
C GLY A 133 21.12 -25.65 23.65
N HIS A 134 20.32 -25.07 22.75
CA HIS A 134 20.77 -24.09 21.78
C HIS A 134 20.02 -22.77 21.97
N ARG A 135 20.69 -21.63 21.76
CA ARG A 135 20.12 -20.30 22.02
C ARG A 135 18.88 -19.94 21.16
N ASN A 136 18.68 -20.67 20.06
CA ASN A 136 17.55 -20.53 19.14
C ASN A 136 16.49 -21.65 19.26
N LEU A 137 16.71 -22.63 20.14
CA LEU A 137 15.68 -23.61 20.50
C LEU A 137 15.02 -23.14 21.79
N VAL A 138 13.69 -23.16 21.82
CA VAL A 138 12.95 -22.84 23.04
C VAL A 138 13.41 -23.78 24.15
N ARG A 139 13.80 -23.22 25.30
CA ARG A 139 14.28 -24.04 26.39
C ARG A 139 13.11 -24.88 26.94
N TYR A 140 13.31 -26.19 26.91
CA TYR A 140 12.38 -27.17 27.45
C TYR A 140 12.72 -27.49 28.92
N PHE A 141 11.71 -27.45 29.79
CA PHE A 141 11.87 -27.67 31.24
C PHE A 141 11.42 -29.06 31.68
N GLY A 142 10.48 -29.67 30.97
CA GLY A 142 9.91 -30.98 31.30
C GLY A 142 8.45 -31.09 30.87
N CYS A 143 7.88 -32.27 31.02
CA CYS A 143 6.46 -32.53 30.91
C CYS A 143 5.72 -32.04 32.16
N VAL A 144 4.50 -31.53 31.98
CA VAL A 144 3.54 -31.32 33.07
C VAL A 144 2.74 -32.61 33.22
N ALA A 145 2.84 -33.26 34.37
CA ALA A 145 2.12 -34.49 34.64
C ALA A 145 0.72 -34.22 35.21
N LYS A 146 -0.22 -35.12 34.89
CA LYS A 146 -1.49 -35.29 35.58
C LYS A 146 -1.59 -36.78 35.90
N GLN A 147 -1.40 -37.14 37.18
CA GLN A 147 -1.21 -38.53 37.59
C GLN A 147 -0.11 -39.19 36.72
N ASP A 148 -0.41 -40.33 36.09
CA ASP A 148 0.53 -41.06 35.24
C ASP A 148 0.46 -40.65 33.74
N ARG A 149 -0.02 -39.43 33.42
CA ARG A 149 -0.19 -38.93 32.04
C ARG A 149 0.45 -37.57 31.79
N ILE A 150 0.81 -37.28 30.54
CA ILE A 150 1.41 -36.01 30.10
C ILE A 150 0.28 -35.01 29.77
N ALA A 151 0.06 -34.03 30.63
CA ALA A 151 -0.96 -32.98 30.46
C ALA A 151 -0.49 -31.78 29.63
N GLY A 152 0.81 -31.67 29.39
CA GLY A 152 1.42 -30.63 28.57
C GLY A 152 2.95 -30.65 28.64
N ILE A 153 3.58 -29.73 27.91
CA ILE A 153 5.03 -29.56 27.80
C ILE A 153 5.39 -28.16 28.31
N ALA A 154 6.25 -28.08 29.32
CA ALA A 154 6.69 -26.82 29.90
C ALA A 154 7.89 -26.26 29.13
N LEU A 155 7.68 -25.09 28.54
CA LEU A 155 8.62 -24.37 27.71
C LEU A 155 8.95 -23.01 28.32
N GLU A 156 10.09 -22.45 27.90
CA GLU A 156 10.45 -21.08 28.24
C GLU A 156 9.38 -20.13 27.75
N LYS A 157 8.89 -19.33 28.70
CA LYS A 157 7.95 -18.27 28.42
C LYS A 157 8.73 -17.08 27.90
N TYR A 158 8.55 -16.77 26.63
CA TYR A 158 9.07 -15.55 26.04
C TYR A 158 7.98 -14.49 26.02
N ASP A 159 8.33 -13.25 26.34
CA ASP A 159 7.40 -12.11 26.32
C ASP A 159 7.12 -11.60 24.90
N VAL A 160 7.87 -12.11 23.90
CA VAL A 160 7.77 -11.77 22.47
C VAL A 160 7.92 -13.03 21.62
N ILE A 161 7.33 -13.05 20.42
CA ILE A 161 7.44 -14.19 19.49
C ILE A 161 8.85 -14.34 18.93
N LEU A 162 9.19 -15.54 18.44
CA LEU A 162 10.55 -15.87 17.96
C LEU A 162 11.03 -14.92 16.85
N GLN A 163 10.13 -14.47 15.98
CA GLN A 163 10.40 -13.47 14.95
C GLN A 163 10.94 -12.16 15.56
N TYR A 164 10.28 -11.61 16.58
CA TYR A 164 10.70 -10.37 17.23
C TYR A 164 11.99 -10.53 18.06
N ARG A 165 12.23 -11.71 18.64
CA ARG A 165 13.50 -12.00 19.31
C ARG A 165 14.68 -12.02 18.33
N LEU A 166 14.47 -12.47 17.10
CA LEU A 166 15.50 -12.47 16.03
C LEU A 166 15.82 -11.05 15.56
N ASP A 167 14.83 -10.17 15.55
CA ASP A 167 14.98 -8.79 15.10
C ASP A 167 15.65 -7.89 16.16
N ASP A 168 15.55 -8.23 17.46
CA ASP A 168 16.11 -7.47 18.59
C ASP A 168 17.50 -7.93 19.09
N ASP A 169 18.03 -9.10 18.69
CA ASP A 169 19.39 -9.56 19.08
C ASP A 169 20.43 -9.23 17.99
N PRO A 170 21.28 -8.20 18.16
CA PRO A 170 22.18 -7.70 17.13
C PRO A 170 23.43 -8.59 16.86
N ARG A 171 23.49 -9.81 17.40
CA ARG A 171 24.66 -10.70 17.29
C ARG A 171 24.49 -11.70 16.14
N PRO A 172 25.55 -11.98 15.35
CA PRO A 172 25.48 -12.92 14.23
C PRO A 172 24.97 -14.31 14.67
N LEU A 173 24.17 -14.94 13.81
CA LEU A 173 23.76 -16.34 13.94
C LEU A 173 25.03 -17.21 14.02
N ASP A 174 25.24 -17.90 15.14
CA ASP A 174 26.31 -18.89 15.25
C ASP A 174 25.88 -20.17 14.53
N ALA A 175 25.96 -20.13 13.20
CA ALA A 175 25.59 -21.22 12.32
C ALA A 175 26.43 -22.49 12.61
N SER A 176 27.64 -22.34 13.13
CA SER A 176 28.50 -23.47 13.48
C SER A 176 27.97 -24.24 14.68
N ALA A 177 27.56 -23.54 15.75
CA ALA A 177 26.95 -24.14 16.94
C ALA A 177 25.54 -24.72 16.65
N CYS A 178 24.74 -24.02 15.84
CA CYS A 178 23.41 -24.45 15.45
C CYS A 178 23.45 -25.73 14.59
N ILE A 179 24.38 -25.81 13.63
CA ILE A 179 24.60 -27.01 12.81
C ILE A 179 25.20 -28.15 13.64
N SER A 180 26.02 -27.86 14.65
CA SER A 180 26.54 -28.90 15.55
C SER A 180 25.45 -29.52 16.42
N GLY A 181 24.43 -28.75 16.82
CA GLY A 181 23.24 -29.27 17.51
C GLY A 181 22.30 -30.06 16.59
N ILE A 182 22.12 -29.62 15.34
CA ILE A 182 21.29 -30.31 14.34
C ILE A 182 21.93 -31.63 13.87
N ARG A 183 23.27 -31.70 13.80
CA ARG A 183 24.01 -32.94 13.46
C ARG A 183 23.91 -34.04 14.51
N ALA A 184 23.53 -33.72 15.75
CA ALA A 184 23.25 -34.72 16.77
C ALA A 184 21.88 -35.41 16.58
N ALA A 185 21.03 -34.90 15.68
CA ALA A 185 19.68 -35.38 15.37
C ALA A 185 19.62 -36.15 14.03
N LEU A 186 20.69 -36.88 13.70
CA LEU A 186 20.69 -37.87 12.62
C LEU A 186 20.35 -39.23 13.23
N ASP A 187 19.51 -40.02 12.55
CA ASP A 187 19.39 -41.43 12.92
C ASP A 187 20.64 -42.21 12.49
N LYS A 188 20.67 -43.50 12.85
CA LYS A 188 21.79 -44.41 12.56
C LYS A 188 22.11 -44.59 11.07
N ASP A 189 21.26 -44.10 10.16
CA ASP A 189 21.35 -44.26 8.72
C ASP A 189 21.63 -42.93 7.98
N ASP A 190 22.18 -41.93 8.71
CA ASP A 190 22.58 -40.60 8.21
C ASP A 190 21.43 -39.83 7.53
N GLN A 191 20.18 -40.11 7.91
CA GLN A 191 19.01 -39.39 7.41
C GLN A 191 18.70 -38.17 8.29
N PRO A 192 18.40 -37.00 7.68
CA PRO A 192 17.98 -35.82 8.43
C PRO A 192 16.57 -35.99 9.01
N VAL A 193 16.44 -35.87 10.33
CA VAL A 193 15.14 -35.70 10.99
C VAL A 193 14.79 -34.21 10.94
N ILE A 194 13.79 -33.84 10.14
CA ILE A 194 13.30 -32.46 10.04
C ILE A 194 12.34 -32.18 11.20
N LEU A 195 12.58 -31.10 11.95
CA LEU A 195 11.77 -30.68 13.10
C LEU A 195 10.67 -29.71 12.65
N ASP A 196 9.50 -30.25 12.34
CA ASP A 196 8.22 -29.59 12.64
C ASP A 196 7.69 -30.28 13.91
N PHE A 197 7.52 -29.55 15.02
CA PHE A 197 7.10 -30.14 16.31
C PHE A 197 5.62 -30.48 16.34
N GLY A 198 5.19 -31.13 15.29
CA GLY A 198 3.82 -31.43 15.11
C GLY A 198 3.49 -32.47 14.06
N SER A 199 4.05 -32.42 12.85
CA SER A 199 3.54 -33.26 11.74
C SER A 199 4.44 -34.44 11.35
N CYS A 200 5.44 -34.82 12.17
CA CYS A 200 6.45 -35.76 11.71
C CYS A 200 5.95 -37.21 11.48
N ARG A 201 6.01 -37.67 10.22
CA ARG A 201 5.99 -39.08 9.80
C ARG A 201 7.26 -39.42 9.00
N LYS A 202 7.53 -40.72 8.81
CA LYS A 202 8.66 -41.25 8.05
C LYS A 202 8.54 -40.90 6.56
N PHE A 203 9.67 -40.63 5.90
CA PHE A 203 9.71 -40.34 4.46
C PHE A 203 9.14 -41.52 3.65
N GLY A 204 8.05 -41.27 2.91
CA GLY A 204 7.34 -42.25 2.08
C GLY A 204 5.92 -42.57 2.53
N ASP A 205 5.50 -42.17 3.73
CA ASP A 205 4.12 -42.35 4.21
C ASP A 205 3.22 -41.17 3.79
N PRO A 206 1.91 -41.38 3.53
CA PRO A 206 0.97 -40.30 3.27
C PRO A 206 0.88 -39.36 4.47
N LEU A 207 0.99 -38.05 4.21
CA LEU A 207 0.67 -37.02 5.21
C LEU A 207 -0.81 -37.16 5.60
N LEU A 208 -1.10 -37.27 6.89
CA LEU A 208 -2.46 -37.13 7.37
C LEU A 208 -2.85 -35.66 7.18
N SER A 209 -4.02 -35.41 6.58
CA SER A 209 -4.48 -34.07 6.18
C SER A 209 -4.85 -33.13 7.34
N GLY A 210 -4.53 -33.50 8.58
CA GLY A 210 -4.66 -32.65 9.76
C GLY A 210 -3.28 -32.10 10.15
N GLY A 211 -2.93 -30.93 9.61
CA GLY A 211 -1.67 -30.25 9.94
C GLY A 211 -1.53 -29.96 11.43
N THR A 212 -0.29 -29.77 11.90
CA THR A 212 -0.09 -29.78 13.34
C THR A 212 -0.09 -28.40 14.00
N PRO A 213 -0.92 -28.18 15.03
CA PRO A 213 -1.16 -26.84 15.58
C PRO A 213 -0.38 -26.59 16.89
N GLY A 214 0.29 -25.44 16.96
CA GLY A 214 1.00 -24.97 18.17
C GLY A 214 1.30 -23.47 18.20
N TRP A 215 0.91 -22.74 17.15
CA TRP A 215 0.89 -21.28 17.11
C TRP A 215 -0.51 -20.88 16.65
N ALA A 216 -1.39 -20.59 17.61
CA ALA A 216 -2.65 -19.92 17.35
C ALA A 216 -2.99 -19.10 18.59
N ASP A 217 -2.50 -17.86 18.60
CA ASP A 217 -3.39 -16.74 18.92
C ASP A 217 -4.23 -16.48 17.67
N GLU A 218 -5.40 -15.88 17.88
CA GLU A 218 -6.38 -15.53 16.85
C GLU A 218 -5.70 -14.79 15.66
N ASP A 219 -6.09 -15.20 14.43
CA ASP A 219 -5.63 -14.75 13.10
C ASP A 219 -4.50 -15.57 12.43
N TYR A 220 -4.76 -15.97 11.17
CA TYR A 220 -3.95 -16.73 10.19
C TYR A 220 -3.99 -18.27 10.27
N THR A 221 -4.79 -18.88 9.38
CA THR A 221 -4.96 -20.34 9.25
C THR A 221 -4.00 -20.95 8.21
N THR A 222 -3.28 -21.99 8.64
CA THR A 222 -2.50 -23.02 7.90
C THR A 222 -1.06 -22.70 7.45
N SER A 223 -0.13 -23.57 7.87
CA SER A 223 1.15 -23.73 7.17
C SER A 223 0.86 -24.32 5.79
N SER A 224 1.27 -23.62 4.74
CA SER A 224 1.19 -24.15 3.37
C SER A 224 2.52 -24.83 3.01
N PRO A 225 2.53 -25.76 2.05
CA PRO A 225 3.75 -26.32 1.47
C PRO A 225 4.80 -25.25 1.07
N GLY A 226 4.35 -24.00 0.83
CA GLY A 226 5.20 -22.85 0.58
C GLY A 226 6.16 -22.51 1.74
N HIS A 227 5.79 -22.70 3.00
CA HIS A 227 6.66 -22.39 4.14
C HIS A 227 7.82 -23.40 4.28
N ASP A 228 7.53 -24.67 4.05
CA ASP A 228 8.54 -25.73 4.00
C ASP A 228 9.44 -25.56 2.79
N ASN A 229 8.88 -25.19 1.65
CA ASN A 229 9.64 -24.86 0.44
C ASN A 229 10.52 -23.62 0.63
N ILE A 230 10.12 -22.62 1.42
CA ILE A 230 10.94 -21.45 1.74
C ILE A 230 12.08 -21.83 2.68
N ALA A 231 11.84 -22.70 3.67
CA ALA A 231 12.88 -23.24 4.54
C ALA A 231 13.90 -24.08 3.73
N LEU A 232 13.40 -24.95 2.84
CA LEU A 232 14.19 -25.77 1.93
C LEU A 232 14.95 -24.93 0.90
N GLN A 233 14.35 -23.87 0.33
CA GLN A 233 15.05 -22.96 -0.60
C GLN A 233 16.18 -22.20 0.09
N LYS A 234 15.99 -21.80 1.36
CA LYS A 234 17.06 -21.17 2.16
C LYS A 234 18.19 -22.16 2.47
N LEU A 235 17.85 -23.44 2.68
CA LEU A 235 18.81 -24.56 2.79
C LEU A 235 19.55 -24.82 1.47
N ASP A 236 18.85 -24.82 0.34
CA ASP A 236 19.41 -25.08 -0.99
C ASP A 236 20.34 -23.97 -1.48
N LEU A 237 19.96 -22.70 -1.28
CA LEU A 237 20.82 -21.54 -1.58
C LEU A 237 22.13 -21.59 -0.78
N TRP A 238 22.08 -22.14 0.43
CA TRP A 238 23.25 -22.34 1.27
C TRP A 238 24.13 -23.53 0.81
N LEU A 239 23.53 -24.61 0.30
CA LEU A 239 24.25 -25.75 -0.30
C LEU A 239 25.00 -25.38 -1.59
N VAL A 240 24.42 -24.49 -2.42
CA VAL A 240 25.03 -24.00 -3.67
C VAL A 240 26.27 -23.14 -3.39
N TRP A 241 26.24 -22.33 -2.34
CA TRP A 241 27.38 -21.46 -1.97
C TRP A 241 28.63 -22.25 -1.53
N LYS A 242 28.45 -23.49 -1.06
CA LYS A 242 29.55 -24.39 -0.66
C LYS A 242 30.21 -25.15 -1.81
N LYS A 243 29.70 -25.08 -3.05
CA LYS A 243 30.28 -25.79 -4.21
C LYS A 243 31.33 -24.96 -4.98
N LEU A 244 31.59 -23.71 -4.61
CA LEU A 244 32.66 -22.90 -5.23
C LEU A 244 34.05 -23.35 -4.73
N PRO A 245 35.01 -23.68 -5.61
CA PRO A 245 36.35 -24.08 -5.20
C PRO A 245 37.10 -22.89 -4.57
N LYS A 246 37.60 -23.07 -3.35
CA LYS A 246 38.51 -22.11 -2.72
C LYS A 246 39.88 -22.19 -3.39
N ALA A 247 40.31 -21.13 -4.07
CA ALA A 247 41.70 -20.97 -4.49
C ALA A 247 42.60 -20.92 -3.24
N ARG A 248 43.56 -21.85 -3.19
CA ARG A 248 44.63 -21.92 -2.19
C ARG A 248 45.68 -20.87 -2.49
N GLU A 249 46.20 -20.20 -1.47
CA GLU A 249 47.59 -19.74 -1.50
C GLU A 249 48.23 -19.80 -0.11
N THR A 250 49.35 -20.51 -0.09
CA THR A 250 50.30 -20.74 0.98
C THR A 250 51.25 -19.56 1.11
N ALA A 251 51.54 -19.10 2.32
CA ALA A 251 52.65 -18.18 2.60
C ALA A 251 54.02 -18.91 2.52
N PRO A 252 55.15 -18.21 2.24
CA PRO A 252 55.92 -17.64 3.35
C PRO A 252 56.73 -16.34 3.09
N HIS A 253 57.12 -15.70 4.20
CA HIS A 253 58.06 -14.61 4.51
C HIS A 253 59.15 -14.15 3.50
N ALA A 254 59.39 -12.83 3.43
CA ALA A 254 60.70 -12.16 3.65
C ALA A 254 60.60 -10.61 3.65
N LEU A 255 61.53 -9.96 4.35
CA LEU A 255 61.66 -8.52 4.67
C LEU A 255 62.10 -7.63 3.49
N GLN A 256 61.65 -6.36 3.43
CA GLN A 256 62.50 -5.14 3.50
C GLN A 256 61.78 -3.84 3.04
N ASP A 257 61.84 -2.87 3.95
CA ASP A 257 62.03 -1.41 3.88
C ASP A 257 61.41 -0.45 2.83
N ASP A 258 60.89 0.61 3.44
CA ASP A 258 60.71 2.03 3.13
C ASP A 258 60.06 2.65 1.87
N SER A 259 59.13 3.54 2.21
CA SER A 259 58.88 4.87 1.65
C SER A 259 57.87 5.06 0.49
N GLN A 260 56.87 5.89 0.83
CA GLN A 260 56.03 6.72 -0.02
C GLN A 260 55.04 6.03 -0.98
N ILE A 261 53.76 6.01 -0.59
CA ILE A 261 52.62 6.65 -1.28
C ILE A 261 51.39 6.54 -0.35
N ARG A 262 50.89 7.68 0.13
CA ARG A 262 49.56 7.78 0.75
C ARG A 262 48.51 7.93 -0.36
N ARG A 263 47.52 7.04 -0.40
CA ARG A 263 46.18 7.31 -0.94
C ARG A 263 45.12 6.69 -0.01
N PRO A 264 43.92 7.32 0.09
CA PRO A 264 43.06 7.24 1.26
C PRO A 264 42.18 5.99 1.27
N ALA A 265 41.78 5.59 2.49
CA ALA A 265 40.79 4.56 2.74
C ALA A 265 39.41 4.97 2.18
N VAL A 266 38.78 4.06 1.44
CA VAL A 266 37.37 4.11 1.08
C VAL A 266 36.60 3.31 2.14
N PRO A 267 35.68 3.90 2.91
CA PRO A 267 34.82 3.14 3.81
C PRO A 267 33.78 2.35 3.01
N GLN A 268 33.78 1.04 3.19
CA GLN A 268 32.76 0.10 2.73
C GLN A 268 31.50 0.30 3.59
N HIS A 269 30.53 1.05 3.10
CA HIS A 269 29.17 1.07 3.65
C HIS A 269 28.36 -0.04 2.96
N GLU A 270 28.29 -1.21 3.59
CA GLU A 270 27.35 -2.27 3.19
C GLU A 270 25.91 -1.81 3.45
N ARG A 271 25.13 -1.76 2.37
CA ARG A 271 23.71 -1.45 2.35
C ARG A 271 22.95 -2.53 3.13
N ARG A 272 22.35 -2.17 4.28
CA ARG A 272 21.36 -3.02 4.96
C ARG A 272 20.08 -3.06 4.12
N LEU A 273 19.84 -4.18 3.47
CA LEU A 273 18.58 -4.50 2.81
C LEU A 273 17.54 -4.87 3.88
N VAL A 274 16.53 -4.03 4.05
CA VAL A 274 15.32 -4.31 4.85
C VAL A 274 14.39 -5.16 3.97
N ARG A 275 14.02 -6.36 4.41
CA ARG A 275 13.07 -7.24 3.72
C ARG A 275 11.67 -7.00 4.28
N PHE A 276 10.71 -6.85 3.37
CA PHE A 276 9.31 -6.53 3.59
C PHE A 276 8.58 -7.46 4.58
N ALA A 277 7.85 -6.87 5.53
CA ALA A 277 6.71 -7.50 6.17
C ALA A 277 5.66 -7.94 5.13
N GLN A 278 5.50 -9.27 4.99
CA GLN A 278 4.47 -10.06 4.28
C GLN A 278 4.22 -9.86 2.76
N PHE A 279 4.51 -8.73 2.13
CA PHE A 279 4.28 -8.52 0.68
C PHE A 279 5.47 -7.90 -0.05
N SER A 280 5.85 -8.47 -1.20
CA SER A 280 6.87 -7.91 -2.10
C SER A 280 6.34 -6.66 -2.83
N PHE A 281 7.23 -5.85 -3.43
CA PHE A 281 6.81 -4.72 -4.25
C PHE A 281 5.93 -5.16 -5.42
N GLU A 282 6.27 -6.27 -6.08
CA GLU A 282 5.47 -6.89 -7.13
C GLU A 282 4.06 -7.24 -6.64
N ASP A 283 3.93 -7.87 -5.47
CA ASP A 283 2.62 -8.21 -4.91
C ASP A 283 1.78 -6.98 -4.62
N VAL A 284 2.38 -5.94 -4.04
CA VAL A 284 1.72 -4.67 -3.76
C VAL A 284 1.26 -3.99 -5.04
N VAL A 285 2.08 -4.01 -6.09
CA VAL A 285 1.74 -3.43 -7.39
C VAL A 285 0.55 -4.16 -8.00
N LEU A 286 0.60 -5.50 -8.09
CA LEU A 286 -0.44 -6.29 -8.74
C LEU A 286 -1.75 -6.35 -7.94
N LYS A 287 -1.69 -6.35 -6.61
CA LYS A 287 -2.90 -6.31 -5.76
C LYS A 287 -3.57 -4.94 -5.75
N GLY A 288 -2.78 -3.86 -5.63
CA GLY A 288 -3.27 -2.48 -5.53
C GLY A 288 -3.91 -2.12 -4.18
N LEU A 289 -4.87 -2.92 -3.70
CA LEU A 289 -5.57 -2.78 -2.41
C LEU A 289 -5.27 -4.00 -1.51
N ALA A 290 -5.17 -3.79 -0.19
CA ALA A 290 -5.02 -4.88 0.76
C ALA A 290 -6.35 -5.66 0.94
N SER A 291 -6.26 -6.90 1.40
CA SER A 291 -7.41 -7.81 1.52
C SER A 291 -8.48 -7.32 2.50
N ASP A 292 -8.07 -6.52 3.49
CA ASP A 292 -8.95 -5.90 4.50
C ASP A 292 -9.53 -4.56 4.05
N GLY A 293 -9.23 -4.12 2.82
CA GLY A 293 -9.64 -2.84 2.25
C GLY A 293 -8.69 -1.68 2.58
N GLY A 294 -7.57 -1.93 3.29
CA GLY A 294 -6.57 -0.92 3.61
C GLY A 294 -5.60 -0.61 2.47
N LEU A 295 -4.80 0.45 2.66
CA LEU A 295 -3.80 0.88 1.69
C LEU A 295 -2.37 0.45 2.05
N PHE A 296 -1.65 -0.16 1.11
CA PHE A 296 -0.24 -0.50 1.30
C PHE A 296 0.63 0.75 1.52
N ILE A 297 1.54 0.67 2.48
CA ILE A 297 2.60 1.64 2.77
C ILE A 297 3.91 0.87 2.95
N PRO A 298 5.08 1.50 2.71
CA PRO A 298 6.33 0.85 3.04
C PRO A 298 6.46 0.70 4.56
N GLU A 299 7.03 -0.40 5.01
CA GLU A 299 7.25 -0.69 6.43
C GLU A 299 8.10 0.38 7.13
N GLU A 300 9.07 0.93 6.38
CA GLU A 300 9.87 2.08 6.76
C GLU A 300 9.98 3.05 5.59
N ILE A 301 10.00 4.35 5.90
CA ILE A 301 10.32 5.36 4.89
C ILE A 301 11.84 5.33 4.68
N ALA A 302 12.27 5.09 3.43
CA ALA A 302 13.68 4.94 3.13
C ALA A 302 14.48 6.20 3.50
N SER A 303 15.64 6.02 4.12
CA SER A 303 16.57 7.12 4.40
C SER A 303 17.40 7.43 3.16
N LEU A 304 17.65 8.70 2.89
CA LEU A 304 18.52 9.13 1.79
C LEU A 304 19.99 8.75 2.06
N PRO A 305 20.77 8.38 1.01
CA PRO A 305 22.23 8.22 1.13
C PRO A 305 22.90 9.48 1.67
N SER A 306 23.97 9.38 2.46
CA SER A 306 24.60 10.56 3.10
C SER A 306 25.12 11.62 2.11
N ASP A 307 25.43 11.23 0.88
CA ASP A 307 25.91 12.08 -0.22
C ASP A 307 24.84 12.37 -1.28
N TRP A 308 23.56 12.08 -0.99
CA TRP A 308 22.43 12.23 -1.94
C TRP A 308 22.40 13.61 -2.57
N HIS A 309 22.58 14.68 -1.78
CA HIS A 309 22.45 16.06 -2.26
C HIS A 309 23.47 16.37 -3.35
N ALA A 310 24.74 16.00 -3.13
CA ALA A 310 25.81 16.23 -4.09
C ALA A 310 25.68 15.34 -5.34
N ARG A 311 25.28 14.07 -5.17
CA ARG A 311 25.12 13.11 -6.27
C ARG A 311 23.91 13.41 -7.15
N TRP A 312 22.78 13.76 -6.54
CA TRP A 312 21.49 13.83 -7.22
C TRP A 312 21.21 15.19 -7.85
N LYS A 313 21.92 16.25 -7.43
CA LYS A 313 21.68 17.64 -7.83
C LYS A 313 21.62 17.86 -9.34
N ASP A 314 22.47 17.18 -10.10
CA ASP A 314 22.62 17.38 -11.53
C ASP A 314 22.09 16.20 -12.36
N LEU A 315 21.40 15.24 -11.71
CA LEU A 315 20.84 14.09 -12.41
C LEU A 315 19.65 14.50 -13.29
N PRO A 316 19.56 13.93 -14.51
CA PRO A 316 18.33 13.92 -15.29
C PRO A 316 17.17 13.27 -14.52
N PHE A 317 15.94 13.60 -14.91
CA PHE A 317 14.73 13.11 -14.23
C PHE A 317 14.70 11.57 -14.12
N GLU A 318 15.03 10.87 -15.21
CA GLU A 318 15.02 9.39 -15.26
C GLU A 318 16.08 8.77 -14.32
N GLU A 319 17.28 9.36 -14.26
CA GLU A 319 18.34 8.89 -13.35
C GLU A 319 17.98 9.15 -11.89
N LEU A 320 17.36 10.31 -11.60
CA LEU A 320 16.83 10.62 -10.27
C LEU A 320 15.68 9.67 -9.89
N ALA A 321 14.79 9.33 -10.84
CA ALA A 321 13.74 8.33 -10.65
C ALA A 321 14.36 6.98 -10.29
N TYR A 322 15.41 6.55 -10.99
CA TYR A 322 16.09 5.29 -10.72
C TYR A 322 16.69 5.25 -9.30
N GLU A 323 17.35 6.33 -8.88
CA GLU A 323 17.92 6.44 -7.53
C GLU A 323 16.84 6.34 -6.44
N ILE A 324 15.70 7.01 -6.63
CA ILE A 324 14.57 6.98 -5.68
C ILE A 324 13.87 5.62 -5.68
N TYR A 325 13.58 5.06 -6.86
CA TYR A 325 12.84 3.78 -6.97
C TYR A 325 13.66 2.63 -6.42
N SER A 326 14.99 2.66 -6.62
CA SER A 326 15.90 1.65 -6.07
C SER A 326 15.95 1.60 -4.53
N LEU A 327 15.42 2.61 -3.83
CA LEU A 327 15.27 2.59 -2.38
C LEU A 327 14.05 1.78 -1.92
N TYR A 328 13.07 1.58 -2.80
CA TYR A 328 11.80 0.89 -2.50
C TYR A 328 11.60 -0.40 -3.29
N ILE A 329 12.42 -0.64 -4.33
CA ILE A 329 12.32 -1.81 -5.21
C ILE A 329 13.60 -2.64 -5.07
N SER A 330 13.46 -3.89 -4.63
CA SER A 330 14.59 -4.82 -4.52
C SER A 330 15.13 -5.18 -5.90
N ARG A 331 16.46 -5.29 -6.02
CA ARG A 331 17.13 -5.80 -7.24
C ARG A 331 16.79 -7.26 -7.56
N GLU A 332 16.34 -8.02 -6.56
CA GLU A 332 15.83 -9.37 -6.74
C GLU A 332 14.46 -9.35 -7.46
N GLU A 333 13.66 -8.32 -7.22
CA GLU A 333 12.34 -8.14 -7.84
C GLU A 333 12.42 -7.49 -9.22
N ILE A 334 13.22 -6.44 -9.38
CA ILE A 334 13.49 -5.80 -10.67
C ILE A 334 15.00 -5.53 -10.79
N PRO A 335 15.72 -6.24 -11.68
CA PRO A 335 17.13 -5.97 -11.95
C PRO A 335 17.39 -4.51 -12.34
N GLU A 336 18.61 -4.03 -12.08
CA GLU A 336 18.98 -2.63 -12.33
C GLU A 336 18.72 -2.16 -13.77
N GLN A 337 19.08 -2.98 -14.76
CA GLN A 337 18.90 -2.62 -16.16
C GLN A 337 17.40 -2.58 -16.52
N ASP A 338 16.64 -3.59 -16.10
CA ASP A 338 15.21 -3.67 -16.34
C ASP A 338 14.47 -2.47 -15.72
N LEU A 339 14.85 -2.04 -14.51
CA LEU A 339 14.27 -0.86 -13.87
C LEU A 339 14.58 0.42 -14.66
N LYS A 340 15.82 0.59 -15.13
CA LYS A 340 16.21 1.73 -15.99
C LYS A 340 15.43 1.73 -17.29
N ASP A 341 15.26 0.58 -17.93
CA ASP A 341 14.51 0.45 -19.18
C ASP A 341 13.02 0.75 -18.97
N LEU A 342 12.43 0.31 -17.85
CA LEU A 342 11.05 0.63 -17.46
C LEU A 342 10.85 2.13 -17.24
N ILE A 343 11.76 2.78 -16.52
CA ILE A 343 11.74 4.23 -16.28
C ILE A 343 11.84 4.96 -17.62
N HIS A 344 12.82 4.58 -18.45
CA HIS A 344 13.03 5.21 -19.74
C HIS A 344 11.81 5.08 -20.66
N LYS A 345 11.26 3.87 -20.77
CA LYS A 345 10.02 3.62 -21.54
C LYS A 345 8.85 4.45 -21.02
N SER A 346 8.75 4.65 -19.72
CA SER A 346 7.65 5.43 -19.10
C SER A 346 7.74 6.91 -19.43
N TYR A 347 8.92 7.50 -19.31
CA TYR A 347 9.13 8.94 -19.44
C TYR A 347 9.47 9.40 -20.86
N SER A 348 9.84 8.49 -21.77
CA SER A 348 10.02 8.78 -23.21
C SER A 348 8.76 9.30 -23.92
N THR A 349 7.58 9.12 -23.32
CA THR A 349 6.30 9.62 -23.85
C THR A 349 6.01 11.08 -23.49
N PHE A 350 6.87 11.71 -22.69
CA PHE A 350 6.74 13.11 -22.30
C PHE A 350 7.38 14.01 -23.36
N ARG A 351 6.69 15.11 -23.67
CA ARG A 351 7.14 16.09 -24.67
C ARG A 351 8.25 16.99 -24.14
N ALA A 352 8.28 17.21 -22.83
CA ALA A 352 9.34 17.98 -22.19
C ALA A 352 10.56 17.09 -21.96
N LYS A 353 11.74 17.54 -22.40
CA LYS A 353 13.02 16.87 -22.15
C LYS A 353 13.29 16.65 -20.64
N ASP A 354 12.88 17.63 -19.84
CA ASP A 354 13.04 17.60 -18.38
C ASP A 354 11.90 16.86 -17.67
N ILE A 355 10.93 16.33 -18.42
CA ILE A 355 9.72 15.64 -17.96
C ILE A 355 8.77 16.55 -17.17
N THR A 356 9.26 17.16 -16.09
CA THR A 356 8.53 18.08 -15.19
C THR A 356 9.29 19.42 -15.02
N PRO A 357 9.32 20.28 -16.05
CA PRO A 357 10.00 21.57 -15.98
C PRO A 357 9.31 22.54 -15.00
N SER A 358 10.06 23.53 -14.52
CA SER A 358 9.54 24.59 -13.65
C SER A 358 9.65 25.97 -14.30
N VAL A 359 8.60 26.78 -14.12
CA VAL A 359 8.47 28.16 -14.59
C VAL A 359 8.41 29.08 -13.37
N THR A 360 9.07 30.24 -13.41
CA THR A 360 8.86 31.28 -12.38
C THR A 360 7.83 32.26 -12.88
N LEU A 361 6.72 32.37 -12.15
CA LEU A 361 5.64 33.30 -12.45
C LEU A 361 5.94 34.70 -11.91
N ASP A 362 6.60 34.79 -10.75
CA ASP A 362 6.93 36.07 -10.11
C ASP A 362 8.25 35.93 -9.31
N GLU A 363 9.31 36.60 -9.76
CA GLU A 363 10.62 36.58 -9.10
C GLU A 363 10.62 37.35 -7.78
N GLN A 364 9.85 38.43 -7.67
CA GLN A 364 9.79 39.24 -6.44
C GLN A 364 9.09 38.49 -5.32
N LYS A 365 8.13 37.64 -5.67
CA LYS A 365 7.40 36.78 -4.73
C LYS A 365 7.98 35.39 -4.57
N ASN A 366 9.09 35.06 -5.26
CA ASN A 366 9.65 33.69 -5.32
C ASN A 366 8.58 32.63 -5.66
N LEU A 367 7.68 32.95 -6.60
CA LEU A 367 6.58 32.09 -7.00
C LEU A 367 6.96 31.27 -8.23
N HIS A 368 6.99 29.97 -8.04
CA HIS A 368 7.34 28.98 -9.04
C HIS A 368 6.15 28.07 -9.32
N LEU A 369 6.04 27.62 -10.57
CA LEU A 369 5.06 26.67 -11.05
C LEU A 369 5.80 25.45 -11.59
N LEU A 370 5.45 24.25 -11.14
CA LEU A 370 6.00 22.97 -11.61
C LEU A 370 5.02 22.36 -12.62
N GLU A 371 5.38 22.35 -13.90
CA GLU A 371 4.53 21.84 -14.97
C GLU A 371 4.56 20.31 -15.00
N LEU A 372 3.44 19.66 -14.67
CA LEU A 372 3.32 18.19 -14.64
C LEU A 372 2.52 17.62 -15.82
N PHE A 373 2.13 18.46 -16.79
CA PHE A 373 1.21 18.11 -17.88
C PHE A 373 1.90 17.84 -19.23
N HIS A 374 3.20 17.53 -19.22
CA HIS A 374 3.94 17.26 -20.46
C HIS A 374 3.85 15.81 -20.95
N GLY A 375 3.15 14.95 -20.21
CA GLY A 375 2.87 13.56 -20.56
C GLY A 375 1.74 13.40 -21.59
N PRO A 376 1.50 12.19 -22.12
CA PRO A 376 0.62 11.95 -23.27
C PRO A 376 -0.81 12.50 -23.14
N THR A 377 -1.34 12.66 -21.92
CA THR A 377 -2.73 13.08 -21.69
C THR A 377 -2.88 14.48 -21.13
N PHE A 378 -1.77 15.22 -21.04
CA PHE A 378 -1.73 16.61 -20.61
C PHE A 378 -2.15 16.81 -19.14
N ALA A 379 -1.87 15.82 -18.29
CA ALA A 379 -2.16 15.87 -16.86
C ALA A 379 -1.09 15.15 -16.02
N PHE A 380 -0.91 15.57 -14.77
CA PHE A 380 0.12 15.02 -13.86
C PHE A 380 0.04 13.51 -13.63
N LYS A 381 -1.15 12.94 -13.81
CA LYS A 381 -1.40 11.51 -13.61
C LYS A 381 -0.57 10.64 -14.57
N ASP A 382 -0.12 11.21 -15.69
CA ASP A 382 0.77 10.55 -16.64
C ASP A 382 2.07 10.09 -15.99
N VAL A 383 2.65 10.86 -15.06
CA VAL A 383 3.93 10.51 -14.40
C VAL A 383 3.82 9.15 -13.72
N ALA A 384 2.72 8.94 -13.01
CA ALA A 384 2.47 7.71 -12.29
C ALA A 384 1.97 6.57 -13.20
N LEU A 385 1.03 6.86 -14.11
CA LEU A 385 0.32 5.82 -14.85
C LEU A 385 1.12 5.24 -16.01
N GLN A 386 2.04 6.00 -16.61
CA GLN A 386 2.99 5.45 -17.58
C GLN A 386 3.91 4.41 -16.93
N PHE A 387 4.41 4.70 -15.72
CA PHE A 387 5.24 3.76 -14.97
C PHE A 387 4.46 2.54 -14.47
N LEU A 388 3.27 2.75 -13.90
CA LEU A 388 2.43 1.65 -13.41
C LEU A 388 2.04 0.68 -14.54
N GLY A 389 1.65 1.18 -15.71
CA GLY A 389 1.29 0.31 -16.82
C GLY A 389 2.45 -0.50 -17.36
N ASN A 390 3.67 0.05 -17.36
CA ASN A 390 4.88 -0.69 -17.69
C ASN A 390 5.23 -1.75 -16.63
N LEU A 391 5.01 -1.47 -15.35
CA LEU A 391 5.20 -2.45 -14.27
C LEU A 391 4.22 -3.63 -14.39
N PHE A 392 2.94 -3.37 -14.66
CA PHE A 392 1.96 -4.44 -14.87
C PHE A 392 2.38 -5.38 -16.00
N GLU A 393 2.72 -4.81 -17.17
CA GLU A 393 3.20 -5.60 -18.29
C GLU A 393 4.45 -6.41 -17.93
N TYR A 394 5.44 -5.79 -17.28
CA TYR A 394 6.68 -6.44 -16.90
C TYR A 394 6.45 -7.66 -15.99
N PHE A 395 5.67 -7.48 -14.91
CA PHE A 395 5.40 -8.57 -13.97
C PHE A 395 4.54 -9.67 -14.58
N LEU A 396 3.49 -9.32 -15.33
CA LEU A 396 2.62 -10.32 -15.97
C LEU A 396 3.38 -11.11 -17.04
N VAL A 397 4.17 -10.46 -17.89
CA VAL A 397 5.01 -11.14 -18.89
C VAL A 397 6.00 -12.10 -18.21
N ARG A 398 6.59 -11.69 -17.08
CA ARG A 398 7.47 -12.56 -16.29
C ARG A 398 6.74 -13.77 -15.72
N ARG A 399 5.58 -13.56 -15.07
CA ARG A 399 4.75 -14.64 -14.49
C ARG A 399 4.16 -15.58 -15.54
N ASN A 400 4.01 -15.10 -16.76
CA ASN A 400 3.48 -15.86 -17.90
C ASN A 400 4.56 -16.49 -18.78
N LYS A 401 5.84 -16.35 -18.42
CA LYS A 401 6.94 -16.94 -19.19
C LYS A 401 6.82 -18.46 -19.22
N GLY A 402 6.79 -19.03 -20.42
CA GLY A 402 6.64 -20.48 -20.63
C GLY A 402 5.21 -21.01 -20.49
N LYS A 403 4.23 -20.13 -20.26
CA LYS A 403 2.81 -20.49 -20.27
C LYS A 403 2.21 -20.19 -21.64
N GLU A 404 1.70 -21.22 -22.30
CA GLU A 404 1.00 -21.07 -23.59
C GLU A 404 -0.29 -20.24 -23.43
N PRO A 405 -0.84 -19.63 -24.49
CA PRO A 405 -2.05 -18.82 -24.40
C PRO A 405 -3.26 -19.55 -23.80
N GLN A 406 -3.29 -20.89 -23.88
CA GLN A 406 -4.38 -21.72 -23.36
C GLN A 406 -4.12 -22.26 -21.94
N ASP A 407 -2.98 -21.95 -21.33
CA ASP A 407 -2.67 -22.40 -19.97
C ASP A 407 -3.66 -21.78 -18.96
N PRO A 408 -4.40 -22.59 -18.18
CA PRO A 408 -5.35 -22.07 -17.19
C PRO A 408 -4.67 -21.26 -16.07
N ASN A 409 -3.36 -21.38 -15.91
CA ASN A 409 -2.56 -20.62 -14.95
C ASN A 409 -1.92 -19.36 -15.55
N ARG A 410 -2.19 -19.05 -16.82
CA ARG A 410 -1.79 -17.78 -17.42
C ARG A 410 -2.54 -16.63 -16.74
N GLU A 411 -1.81 -15.65 -16.26
CA GLU A 411 -2.36 -14.50 -15.55
C GLU A 411 -2.75 -13.42 -16.56
N HIS A 412 -3.94 -12.85 -16.41
CA HIS A 412 -4.39 -11.70 -17.19
C HIS A 412 -5.04 -10.72 -16.24
N LEU A 413 -4.71 -9.43 -16.38
CA LEU A 413 -5.21 -8.37 -15.51
C LEU A 413 -6.32 -7.60 -16.22
N THR A 414 -7.52 -7.60 -15.63
CA THR A 414 -8.64 -6.82 -16.16
C THR A 414 -8.79 -5.55 -15.35
N VAL A 415 -8.36 -4.45 -15.93
CA VAL A 415 -8.37 -3.16 -15.29
C VAL A 415 -9.72 -2.48 -15.52
N VAL A 416 -10.41 -2.09 -14.45
CA VAL A 416 -11.72 -1.44 -14.52
C VAL A 416 -11.70 -0.13 -13.74
N GLY A 417 -12.25 0.93 -14.32
CA GLY A 417 -12.30 2.24 -13.68
C GLY A 417 -13.47 3.10 -14.15
N ALA A 418 -13.80 4.10 -13.34
CA ALA A 418 -14.76 5.16 -13.67
C ALA A 418 -14.04 6.50 -13.75
N THR A 419 -14.49 7.39 -14.64
CA THR A 419 -13.92 8.74 -14.75
C THR A 419 -14.94 9.82 -15.09
N SER A 420 -14.65 11.03 -14.64
CA SER A 420 -15.24 12.28 -15.13
C SER A 420 -14.44 12.90 -16.30
N GLY A 421 -13.34 12.26 -16.74
CA GLY A 421 -12.56 12.62 -17.93
C GLY A 421 -11.06 12.32 -17.81
N ASP A 422 -10.35 13.12 -17.00
CA ASP A 422 -8.89 13.11 -16.93
C ASP A 422 -8.27 11.77 -16.51
N THR A 423 -8.80 11.16 -15.45
CA THR A 423 -8.22 9.94 -14.87
C THR A 423 -8.32 8.78 -15.85
N GLY A 424 -9.42 8.68 -16.59
CA GLY A 424 -9.61 7.65 -17.60
C GLY A 424 -8.64 7.79 -18.77
N SER A 425 -8.39 9.02 -19.24
CA SER A 425 -7.41 9.28 -20.29
C SER A 425 -6.02 8.77 -19.88
N ALA A 426 -5.52 9.19 -18.71
CA ALA A 426 -4.19 8.81 -18.23
C ALA A 426 -4.09 7.28 -17.99
N ALA A 427 -5.17 6.64 -17.53
CA ALA A 427 -5.25 5.19 -17.37
C ALA A 427 -5.12 4.47 -18.72
N ILE A 428 -5.90 4.90 -19.71
CA ILE A 428 -5.89 4.33 -21.07
C ILE A 428 -4.50 4.48 -21.68
N TYR A 429 -3.89 5.66 -21.65
CA TYR A 429 -2.56 5.84 -22.24
C TYR A 429 -1.46 5.11 -21.47
N GLY A 430 -1.62 4.87 -20.17
CA GLY A 430 -0.70 4.03 -19.40
C GLY A 430 -0.80 2.54 -19.75
N LEU A 431 -1.99 2.08 -20.14
CA LEU A 431 -2.31 0.65 -20.31
C LEU A 431 -2.57 0.21 -21.76
N ARG A 432 -2.66 1.14 -22.70
CA ARG A 432 -2.84 0.83 -24.13
C ARG A 432 -1.69 -0.04 -24.63
N GLY A 433 -2.06 -1.11 -25.34
CA GLY A 433 -1.13 -2.05 -25.95
C GLY A 433 -0.32 -2.91 -24.97
N LYS A 434 -0.56 -2.85 -23.65
CA LYS A 434 0.15 -3.67 -22.67
C LYS A 434 -0.26 -5.14 -22.77
N LYS A 435 0.72 -6.03 -22.77
CA LYS A 435 0.49 -7.49 -22.80
C LYS A 435 -0.19 -7.96 -21.52
N ASP A 436 -1.09 -8.94 -21.68
CA ASP A 436 -1.86 -9.57 -20.60
C ASP A 436 -2.67 -8.60 -19.72
N VAL A 437 -3.00 -7.42 -20.25
CA VAL A 437 -3.82 -6.40 -19.60
C VAL A 437 -4.95 -5.98 -20.53
N SER A 438 -6.19 -5.94 -20.02
CA SER A 438 -7.32 -5.25 -20.67
C SER A 438 -7.76 -4.08 -19.80
N VAL A 439 -8.19 -2.98 -20.40
CA VAL A 439 -8.65 -1.78 -19.68
C VAL A 439 -10.06 -1.37 -20.08
N PHE A 440 -10.93 -1.22 -19.09
CA PHE A 440 -12.32 -0.81 -19.21
C PHE A 440 -12.53 0.49 -18.44
N ILE A 441 -12.75 1.59 -19.17
CA ILE A 441 -13.04 2.89 -18.57
C ILE A 441 -14.49 3.26 -18.82
N MET A 442 -15.23 3.37 -17.72
CA MET A 442 -16.59 3.89 -17.69
C MET A 442 -16.58 5.40 -17.52
N HIS A 443 -17.44 6.08 -18.27
CA HIS A 443 -17.70 7.49 -18.09
C HIS A 443 -19.19 7.79 -18.36
N PRO A 444 -19.77 8.80 -17.70
CA PRO A 444 -21.16 9.16 -17.94
C PRO A 444 -21.34 9.71 -19.36
N LYS A 445 -22.25 9.09 -20.11
CA LYS A 445 -22.56 9.44 -21.50
C LYS A 445 -22.96 10.92 -21.61
N GLY A 446 -22.23 11.66 -22.45
CA GLY A 446 -22.50 13.08 -22.73
C GLY A 446 -22.18 14.04 -21.57
N LYS A 447 -21.48 13.60 -20.52
CA LYS A 447 -21.11 14.44 -19.36
C LYS A 447 -19.60 14.60 -19.16
N VAL A 448 -18.80 14.15 -20.12
CA VAL A 448 -17.35 14.40 -20.17
C VAL A 448 -17.08 15.47 -21.23
N SER A 449 -16.07 16.32 -21.04
CA SER A 449 -15.74 17.32 -22.06
C SER A 449 -15.33 16.66 -23.39
N PRO A 450 -15.65 17.26 -24.55
CA PRO A 450 -15.36 16.65 -25.85
C PRO A 450 -13.90 16.24 -26.02
N ILE A 451 -12.97 17.08 -25.56
CA ILE A 451 -11.53 16.80 -25.69
C ILE A 451 -11.09 15.62 -24.79
N GLN A 452 -11.61 15.53 -23.57
CA GLN A 452 -11.30 14.42 -22.66
C GLN A 452 -11.93 13.11 -23.16
N GLU A 453 -13.16 13.16 -23.68
CA GLU A 453 -13.79 12.00 -24.30
C GLU A 453 -13.01 11.55 -25.55
N ALA A 454 -12.57 12.49 -26.39
CA ALA A 454 -11.77 12.18 -27.56
C ALA A 454 -10.41 11.55 -27.18
N GLN A 455 -9.71 12.06 -26.16
CA GLN A 455 -8.50 11.43 -25.63
C GLN A 455 -8.72 9.97 -25.24
N MET A 456 -9.89 9.62 -24.69
CA MET A 456 -10.19 8.24 -24.32
C MET A 456 -10.60 7.38 -25.51
N THR A 457 -11.53 7.86 -26.33
CA THR A 457 -12.27 7.07 -27.33
C THR A 457 -11.53 6.92 -28.66
N THR A 458 -10.55 7.77 -28.94
CA THR A 458 -9.72 7.70 -30.17
C THR A 458 -8.56 6.71 -30.05
N VAL A 459 -8.38 6.10 -28.88
CA VAL A 459 -7.38 5.04 -28.66
C VAL A 459 -7.96 3.69 -29.11
N LEU A 460 -7.52 3.24 -30.29
CA LEU A 460 -8.06 2.04 -30.95
C LEU A 460 -7.33 0.73 -30.58
N ASP A 461 -6.31 0.77 -29.72
CA ASP A 461 -5.59 -0.42 -29.23
C ASP A 461 -6.55 -1.50 -28.75
N ALA A 462 -6.36 -2.76 -29.19
CA ALA A 462 -7.36 -3.82 -29.00
C ALA A 462 -7.74 -4.10 -27.55
N ASN A 463 -6.85 -3.80 -26.59
CA ASN A 463 -7.06 -4.03 -25.16
C ASN A 463 -7.75 -2.86 -24.43
N VAL A 464 -8.15 -1.80 -25.16
CA VAL A 464 -8.79 -0.60 -24.61
C VAL A 464 -10.28 -0.57 -24.94
N HIS A 465 -11.10 -0.48 -23.89
CA HIS A 465 -12.57 -0.42 -23.98
C HIS A 465 -13.11 0.79 -23.22
N ASN A 466 -13.79 1.66 -23.95
CA ASN A 466 -14.52 2.78 -23.36
C ASN A 466 -16.01 2.45 -23.29
N LEU A 467 -16.59 2.63 -22.11
CA LEU A 467 -18.01 2.39 -21.84
C LEU A 467 -18.69 3.72 -21.49
N ALA A 468 -19.56 4.21 -22.38
CA ALA A 468 -20.39 5.39 -22.13
C ALA A 468 -21.64 4.95 -21.36
N VAL A 469 -21.66 5.19 -20.05
CA VAL A 469 -22.73 4.77 -19.15
C VAL A 469 -23.90 5.76 -19.22
N GLU A 470 -25.11 5.25 -19.45
CA GLU A 470 -26.37 6.02 -19.44
C GLU A 470 -26.77 6.43 -18.00
N GLY A 471 -25.97 7.30 -17.37
CA GLY A 471 -26.14 7.71 -15.99
C GLY A 471 -25.28 8.90 -15.56
N THR A 472 -24.88 8.89 -14.30
CA THR A 472 -24.01 9.87 -13.64
C THR A 472 -22.61 9.29 -13.43
N PHE A 473 -21.68 10.14 -12.99
CA PHE A 473 -20.36 9.66 -12.56
C PHE A 473 -20.48 8.72 -11.34
N ASP A 474 -21.39 9.02 -10.42
CA ASP A 474 -21.67 8.17 -9.24
C ASP A 474 -22.15 6.77 -9.66
N ASP A 475 -23.05 6.68 -10.66
CA ASP A 475 -23.47 5.39 -11.22
C ASP A 475 -22.28 4.60 -11.78
N CYS A 476 -21.35 5.27 -12.48
CA CYS A 476 -20.12 4.63 -12.96
C CYS A 476 -19.28 4.10 -11.79
N GLN A 477 -19.12 4.88 -10.72
CA GLN A 477 -18.37 4.45 -9.54
C GLN A 477 -19.03 3.26 -8.84
N ASP A 478 -20.36 3.25 -8.73
CA ASP A 478 -21.10 2.17 -8.09
C ASP A 478 -21.05 0.89 -8.91
N ILE A 479 -21.09 0.97 -10.24
CA ILE A 479 -20.85 -0.18 -11.12
C ILE A 479 -19.45 -0.75 -10.89
N VAL A 480 -18.42 0.09 -10.84
CA VAL A 480 -17.04 -0.36 -10.55
C VAL A 480 -17.01 -1.10 -9.21
N LYS A 481 -17.57 -0.52 -8.14
CA LYS A 481 -17.59 -1.14 -6.80
C LYS A 481 -18.32 -2.49 -6.82
N ALA A 482 -19.45 -2.59 -7.51
CA ALA A 482 -20.22 -3.82 -7.62
C ALA A 482 -19.45 -4.91 -8.37
N LEU A 483 -18.74 -4.56 -9.44
CA LEU A 483 -17.84 -5.49 -10.15
C LEU A 483 -16.71 -6.01 -9.24
N PHE A 484 -16.11 -5.14 -8.43
CA PHE A 484 -15.09 -5.55 -7.45
C PHE A 484 -15.64 -6.39 -6.30
N ALA A 485 -16.92 -6.27 -5.97
CA ALA A 485 -17.56 -7.09 -4.93
C ALA A 485 -18.01 -8.48 -5.45
N ASP A 486 -17.98 -8.71 -6.77
CA ASP A 486 -18.45 -9.93 -7.40
C ASP A 486 -17.37 -11.04 -7.40
N PRO A 487 -17.61 -12.18 -6.71
CA PRO A 487 -16.62 -13.26 -6.61
C PRO A 487 -16.25 -13.89 -7.96
N ASP A 488 -17.20 -14.01 -8.88
CA ASP A 488 -16.96 -14.61 -10.21
C ASP A 488 -15.99 -13.74 -11.03
N MET A 489 -16.20 -12.43 -11.04
CA MET A 489 -15.33 -11.50 -11.76
C MET A 489 -13.92 -11.48 -11.16
N ASN A 490 -13.79 -11.48 -9.83
CA ASN A 490 -12.49 -11.47 -9.16
C ASN A 490 -11.71 -12.78 -9.40
N SER A 491 -12.38 -13.93 -9.36
CA SER A 491 -11.75 -15.24 -9.58
C SER A 491 -11.38 -15.47 -11.05
N THR A 492 -12.24 -15.06 -11.99
CA THR A 492 -12.08 -15.38 -13.42
C THR A 492 -11.22 -14.35 -14.17
N HIS A 493 -11.39 -13.06 -13.86
CA HIS A 493 -10.81 -11.97 -14.67
C HIS A 493 -9.77 -11.14 -13.93
N ARG A 494 -9.50 -11.43 -12.65
CA ARG A 494 -8.54 -10.74 -11.77
C ARG A 494 -8.64 -9.22 -11.91
N LEU A 495 -9.73 -8.68 -11.38
CA LEU A 495 -9.99 -7.25 -11.49
C LEU A 495 -8.93 -6.43 -10.76
N ALA A 496 -8.46 -5.36 -11.40
CA ALA A 496 -7.62 -4.35 -10.78
C ALA A 496 -8.15 -2.95 -11.03
N ALA A 497 -8.08 -2.08 -10.02
CA ALA A 497 -8.58 -0.72 -10.12
C ALA A 497 -7.45 0.22 -10.58
N VAL A 498 -7.77 1.21 -11.43
CA VAL A 498 -6.82 2.31 -11.78
C VAL A 498 -6.85 3.44 -10.75
N ASN A 499 -7.22 3.12 -9.52
CA ASN A 499 -7.47 4.13 -8.50
C ASN A 499 -6.15 4.73 -8.00
N SER A 500 -6.21 5.91 -7.39
CA SER A 500 -5.07 6.67 -6.86
C SER A 500 -4.36 6.00 -5.67
N ILE A 501 -4.73 4.76 -5.37
CA ILE A 501 -4.31 4.02 -4.18
C ILE A 501 -3.10 3.13 -4.42
N ASN A 502 -2.76 2.77 -5.66
CA ASN A 502 -1.62 1.87 -5.91
C ASN A 502 -0.31 2.52 -5.44
N TRP A 503 0.52 1.79 -4.68
CA TRP A 503 1.78 2.30 -4.13
C TRP A 503 2.74 2.82 -5.20
N ALA A 504 2.85 2.15 -6.35
CA ALA A 504 3.75 2.57 -7.42
C ALA A 504 3.39 3.96 -7.97
N ARG A 505 2.13 4.40 -7.85
CA ARG A 505 1.74 5.76 -8.22
C ARG A 505 2.38 6.78 -7.29
N ILE A 506 2.28 6.56 -5.98
CA ILE A 506 2.89 7.45 -4.98
C ILE A 506 4.41 7.46 -5.15
N LEU A 507 5.03 6.28 -5.32
CA LEU A 507 6.47 6.15 -5.56
C LEU A 507 6.93 6.96 -6.78
N ALA A 508 6.22 6.85 -7.91
CA ALA A 508 6.57 7.59 -9.12
C ALA A 508 6.51 9.11 -8.93
N GLN A 509 5.52 9.56 -8.15
CA GLN A 509 5.30 10.97 -7.87
C GLN A 509 6.37 11.59 -6.94
N ILE A 510 7.08 10.81 -6.13
CA ILE A 510 8.17 11.32 -5.27
C ILE A 510 9.26 12.00 -6.12
N THR A 511 9.51 11.50 -7.34
CA THR A 511 10.59 11.99 -8.21
C THR A 511 10.50 13.49 -8.49
N TYR A 512 9.33 14.02 -8.84
CA TYR A 512 9.24 15.44 -9.21
C TYR A 512 9.37 16.40 -8.03
N TYR A 513 9.17 15.94 -6.78
CA TYR A 513 9.46 16.74 -5.60
C TYR A 513 10.97 16.97 -5.44
N PHE A 514 11.78 15.92 -5.57
CA PHE A 514 13.24 16.03 -5.58
C PHE A 514 13.73 16.81 -6.81
N TYR A 515 13.15 16.54 -7.99
CA TYR A 515 13.55 17.22 -9.22
C TYR A 515 13.26 18.74 -9.17
N ALA A 516 12.11 19.13 -8.63
CA ALA A 516 11.75 20.54 -8.43
C ALA A 516 12.67 21.23 -7.43
N TYR A 517 13.01 20.56 -6.32
CA TYR A 517 13.99 21.07 -5.35
C TYR A 517 15.36 21.31 -5.99
N PHE A 518 15.88 20.34 -6.74
CA PHE A 518 17.18 20.51 -7.39
C PHE A 518 17.14 21.54 -8.52
N SER A 519 16.02 21.67 -9.22
CA SER A 519 15.80 22.75 -10.18
C SER A 519 15.86 24.12 -9.49
N LEU A 520 15.28 24.24 -8.30
CA LEU A 520 15.38 25.46 -7.48
C LEU A 520 16.82 25.72 -7.03
N VAL A 521 17.53 24.70 -6.51
CA VAL A 521 18.95 24.80 -6.11
C VAL A 521 19.83 25.29 -7.27
N ARG A 522 19.65 24.73 -8.47
CA ARG A 522 20.40 25.16 -9.66
C ARG A 522 20.05 26.59 -10.06
N LYS A 523 18.77 26.97 -9.98
CA LYS A 523 18.30 28.30 -10.36
C LYS A 523 18.79 29.40 -9.40
N THR A 524 18.75 29.15 -8.10
CA THR A 524 19.12 30.16 -7.09
C THR A 524 20.62 30.16 -6.79
N GLY A 525 21.33 29.08 -7.12
CA GLY A 525 22.72 28.86 -6.73
C GLY A 525 22.89 28.58 -5.22
N GLN A 526 21.79 28.51 -4.46
CA GLN A 526 21.81 28.23 -3.02
C GLN A 526 21.85 26.73 -2.79
N SER A 527 22.72 26.26 -1.88
CA SER A 527 22.81 24.84 -1.55
C SER A 527 21.58 24.30 -0.82
N ASN A 528 20.88 25.14 -0.06
CA ASN A 528 19.69 24.74 0.73
C ASN A 528 18.68 25.90 0.78
N PRO A 529 18.01 26.24 -0.33
CA PRO A 529 16.98 27.27 -0.34
C PRO A 529 15.82 26.84 0.57
N THR A 530 15.21 27.78 1.27
CA THR A 530 13.97 27.52 2.02
C THR A 530 12.79 27.53 1.05
N PHE A 531 11.98 26.48 1.06
CA PHE A 531 10.86 26.37 0.13
C PHE A 531 9.64 25.65 0.72
N ARG A 532 8.48 25.88 0.10
CA ARG A 532 7.22 25.19 0.35
C ARG A 532 6.67 24.62 -0.95
N PHE A 533 6.02 23.47 -0.86
CA PHE A 533 5.20 22.94 -1.95
C PHE A 533 3.74 23.28 -1.72
N ILE A 534 3.04 23.62 -2.80
CA ILE A 534 1.61 23.91 -2.79
C ILE A 534 0.94 23.01 -3.81
N VAL A 535 -0.01 22.20 -3.36
CA VAL A 535 -0.54 21.09 -4.15
C VAL A 535 -2.06 21.20 -4.24
N PRO A 536 -2.62 21.46 -5.44
CA PRO A 536 -4.05 21.28 -5.70
C PRO A 536 -4.44 19.83 -5.39
N THR A 537 -5.21 19.61 -4.33
CA THR A 537 -5.37 18.29 -3.72
C THR A 537 -6.83 17.83 -3.72
N GLY A 538 -7.08 16.72 -4.42
CA GLY A 538 -8.27 15.88 -4.25
C GLY A 538 -7.96 14.67 -3.37
N ASN A 539 -7.68 13.51 -3.99
CA ASN A 539 -7.45 12.21 -3.33
C ASN A 539 -6.13 12.04 -2.55
N PHE A 540 -5.44 13.13 -2.18
CA PHE A 540 -4.21 13.17 -1.36
C PHE A 540 -2.95 12.48 -1.92
N GLY A 541 -3.03 11.72 -3.02
CA GLY A 541 -1.88 10.92 -3.50
C GLY A 541 -0.66 11.75 -3.90
N ASP A 542 -0.87 12.89 -4.56
CA ASP A 542 0.18 13.82 -4.97
C ASP A 542 0.94 14.37 -3.75
N ILE A 543 0.23 15.07 -2.86
CA ILE A 543 0.85 15.64 -1.66
C ILE A 543 1.38 14.58 -0.69
N MET A 544 0.82 13.36 -0.71
CA MET A 544 1.37 12.23 0.04
C MET A 544 2.77 11.85 -0.47
N ALA A 545 3.02 11.89 -1.78
CA ALA A 545 4.37 11.70 -2.32
C ALA A 545 5.32 12.82 -1.86
N GLY A 546 4.83 14.05 -1.76
CA GLY A 546 5.58 15.16 -1.14
C GLY A 546 5.94 14.89 0.31
N TYR A 547 5.01 14.32 1.08
CA TYR A 547 5.26 13.90 2.46
C TYR A 547 6.29 12.78 2.55
N PHE A 548 6.22 11.76 1.69
CA PHE A 548 7.28 10.76 1.61
C PHE A 548 8.64 11.40 1.30
N ALA A 549 8.73 12.30 0.32
CA ALA A 549 9.96 13.01 0.00
C ALA A 549 10.52 13.78 1.23
N THR A 550 9.67 14.52 1.94
CA THR A 550 10.06 15.23 3.17
C THR A 550 10.55 14.27 4.26
N ARG A 551 9.83 13.16 4.46
CA ARG A 551 10.19 12.15 5.46
C ARG A 551 11.45 11.35 5.11
N MET A 552 11.78 11.21 3.83
CA MET A 552 13.05 10.64 3.37
C MET A 552 14.24 11.56 3.69
N GLY A 553 14.02 12.89 3.75
CA GLY A 553 15.02 13.88 4.11
C GLY A 553 15.02 15.16 3.24
N LEU A 554 14.06 15.31 2.32
CA LEU A 554 13.92 16.54 1.53
C LEU A 554 13.50 17.71 2.45
N PRO A 555 14.24 18.83 2.49
CA PRO A 555 14.06 19.86 3.52
C PRO A 555 12.94 20.87 3.19
N ALA A 556 11.75 20.39 2.87
CA ALA A 556 10.58 21.25 2.66
C ALA A 556 10.09 21.85 3.98
N ASP A 557 9.87 23.17 4.02
CA ASP A 557 9.34 23.86 5.21
C ASP A 557 7.90 23.43 5.52
N LYS A 558 7.04 23.46 4.50
CA LYS A 558 5.64 23.03 4.56
C LYS A 558 5.15 22.44 3.24
N LEU A 559 4.19 21.53 3.35
CA LEU A 559 3.35 21.03 2.27
C LEU A 559 1.95 21.65 2.41
N ILE A 560 1.55 22.52 1.50
CA ILE A 560 0.28 23.24 1.56
C ILE A 560 -0.77 22.53 0.69
N ILE A 561 -1.84 22.09 1.34
CA ILE A 561 -3.00 21.46 0.71
C ILE A 561 -3.91 22.56 0.18
N ALA A 562 -4.05 22.68 -1.14
CA ALA A 562 -4.99 23.61 -1.75
C ALA A 562 -6.23 22.83 -2.22
N THR A 563 -7.36 23.04 -1.54
CA THR A 563 -8.66 22.43 -1.89
C THR A 563 -9.54 23.42 -2.63
N ASN A 564 -10.46 22.91 -3.44
CA ASN A 564 -11.58 23.72 -3.95
C ASN A 564 -12.64 23.84 -2.85
N GLU A 565 -13.91 23.97 -3.23
CA GLU A 565 -15.01 24.06 -2.26
C GLU A 565 -15.37 22.72 -1.61
N ASN A 566 -14.90 21.59 -2.15
CA ASN A 566 -14.95 20.28 -1.53
C ASN A 566 -13.78 20.14 -0.55
N ASP A 567 -13.97 20.69 0.64
CA ASP A 567 -12.90 21.13 1.54
C ASP A 567 -12.68 20.22 2.76
N ILE A 568 -13.07 18.94 2.67
CA ILE A 568 -12.95 17.99 3.79
C ILE A 568 -11.56 17.95 4.41
N LEU A 569 -10.51 18.05 3.58
CA LEU A 569 -9.12 18.13 4.05
C LEU A 569 -8.86 19.46 4.76
N HIS A 570 -9.26 20.59 4.19
CA HIS A 570 -9.08 21.89 4.84
C HIS A 570 -9.75 21.93 6.21
N ARG A 571 -10.99 21.43 6.32
CA ARG A 571 -11.72 21.32 7.59
C ARG A 571 -10.96 20.47 8.60
N PHE A 572 -10.45 19.30 8.21
CA PHE A 572 -9.61 18.48 9.10
C PHE A 572 -8.42 19.26 9.66
N TRP A 573 -7.68 20.00 8.82
CA TRP A 573 -6.54 20.78 9.31
C TRP A 573 -6.95 21.96 10.19
N LYS A 574 -8.14 22.54 10.00
CA LYS A 574 -8.65 23.61 10.87
C LYS A 574 -9.17 23.07 12.21
N THR A 575 -9.93 21.97 12.22
CA THR A 575 -10.73 21.55 13.37
C THR A 575 -10.32 20.21 13.98
N GLY A 576 -9.64 19.34 13.23
CA GLY A 576 -9.40 17.94 13.59
C GLY A 576 -10.55 16.99 13.24
N PHE A 577 -11.59 17.46 12.57
CA PHE A 577 -12.72 16.63 12.14
C PHE A 577 -12.68 16.34 10.64
N TYR A 578 -12.87 15.07 10.29
CA TYR A 578 -12.90 14.58 8.92
C TYR A 578 -14.31 14.02 8.62
N GLU A 579 -15.15 14.82 7.95
CA GLU A 579 -16.59 14.57 7.81
C GLU A 579 -17.04 14.79 6.36
N LYS A 580 -17.82 13.86 5.79
CA LYS A 580 -18.32 13.93 4.40
C LYS A 580 -19.23 15.14 4.16
N MET A 581 -20.14 15.42 5.10
CA MET A 581 -21.12 16.49 5.00
C MET A 581 -20.98 17.44 6.21
N PRO A 582 -20.37 18.62 6.05
CA PRO A 582 -20.23 19.59 7.14
C PRO A 582 -21.52 20.34 7.48
N VAL A 583 -22.47 20.40 6.54
CA VAL A 583 -23.69 21.22 6.64
C VAL A 583 -24.91 20.32 6.45
N HIS A 584 -25.96 20.54 7.26
CA HIS A 584 -27.22 19.80 7.20
C HIS A 584 -28.40 20.77 6.97
N GLY A 585 -29.47 20.30 6.33
CA GLY A 585 -30.68 21.10 6.09
C GLY A 585 -30.54 22.13 4.97
N LYS A 586 -31.29 23.25 5.03
CA LYS A 586 -31.31 24.29 3.96
C LYS A 586 -29.95 24.92 3.67
N GLU A 587 -29.03 24.88 4.63
CA GLU A 587 -27.67 25.41 4.47
C GLU A 587 -26.77 24.47 3.64
N ALA A 588 -27.15 23.20 3.49
CA ALA A 588 -26.54 22.26 2.56
C ALA A 588 -26.99 22.47 1.10
N GLU A 589 -28.02 23.31 0.87
CA GLU A 589 -28.53 23.67 -0.47
C GLU A 589 -27.62 24.69 -1.20
N GLY A 590 -26.35 24.80 -0.80
CA GLY A 590 -25.40 25.81 -1.26
C GLY A 590 -24.88 25.60 -2.69
N GLY A 591 -24.84 26.72 -3.44
CA GLY A 591 -24.32 26.92 -4.79
C GLY A 591 -24.41 28.43 -5.11
N LEU A 592 -23.63 28.96 -6.07
CA LEU A 592 -23.84 30.34 -6.50
C LEU A 592 -25.19 30.42 -7.24
N VAL A 593 -26.05 31.37 -6.86
CA VAL A 593 -27.37 31.58 -7.52
C VAL A 593 -27.23 31.87 -9.02
N GLU A 594 -26.05 32.38 -9.42
CA GLU A 594 -25.69 32.73 -10.80
C GLU A 594 -25.32 31.49 -11.66
N ASP A 595 -24.90 30.37 -11.03
CA ASP A 595 -24.41 29.18 -11.74
C ASP A 595 -25.44 28.04 -11.80
N GLY A 596 -26.57 28.13 -11.08
CA GLY A 596 -27.71 27.22 -11.23
C GLY A 596 -27.52 25.76 -10.77
N VAL A 597 -26.34 25.37 -10.28
CA VAL A 597 -26.04 23.99 -9.86
C VAL A 597 -26.16 23.82 -8.34
N LYS A 598 -27.02 22.90 -7.91
CA LYS A 598 -27.18 22.48 -6.51
C LYS A 598 -26.12 21.43 -6.16
N ALA A 599 -25.65 21.38 -4.92
CA ALA A 599 -24.89 20.22 -4.42
C ALA A 599 -25.71 18.93 -4.68
N ALA A 600 -25.03 17.87 -5.12
CA ALA A 600 -25.67 16.57 -5.30
C ALA A 600 -26.20 16.05 -3.95
N GLU A 601 -27.21 15.17 -3.95
CA GLU A 601 -27.71 14.54 -2.71
C GLU A 601 -26.59 13.84 -1.92
N SER A 602 -25.51 13.44 -2.59
CA SER A 602 -24.30 12.84 -2.02
C SER A 602 -23.43 13.83 -1.23
N GLY A 603 -23.65 15.15 -1.35
CA GLY A 603 -22.91 16.22 -0.67
C GLY A 603 -21.69 16.76 -1.42
N VAL A 604 -21.39 16.24 -2.63
CA VAL A 604 -20.34 16.81 -3.51
C VAL A 604 -20.86 18.07 -4.17
N LYS A 605 -20.03 19.12 -4.19
CA LYS A 605 -20.28 20.30 -4.99
C LYS A 605 -19.52 20.19 -6.31
N GLU A 606 -20.20 20.30 -7.44
CA GLU A 606 -19.54 20.46 -8.73
C GLU A 606 -18.84 21.83 -8.78
N THR A 607 -17.57 21.85 -9.17
CA THR A 607 -16.79 23.09 -9.31
C THR A 607 -16.06 23.14 -10.66
N LEU A 608 -15.37 24.25 -10.94
CA LEU A 608 -14.51 24.39 -12.13
C LEU A 608 -13.28 23.47 -12.13
N THR A 609 -13.05 22.71 -11.05
CA THR A 609 -11.93 21.77 -10.89
C THR A 609 -12.42 20.36 -10.58
N PRO A 610 -13.12 19.71 -11.53
CA PRO A 610 -13.86 18.46 -11.28
C PRO A 610 -12.96 17.28 -10.88
N ALA A 611 -11.65 17.34 -11.12
CA ALA A 611 -10.73 16.30 -10.66
C ALA A 611 -10.44 16.36 -9.14
N MET A 612 -10.88 17.42 -8.47
CA MET A 612 -10.75 17.65 -7.02
C MET A 612 -12.08 17.55 -6.27
N ASP A 613 -13.20 17.34 -6.99
CA ASP A 613 -14.54 17.21 -6.40
C ASP A 613 -14.70 15.85 -5.71
N ILE A 614 -14.32 15.81 -4.43
CA ILE A 614 -14.26 14.59 -3.63
C ILE A 614 -15.01 14.71 -2.30
N LEU A 615 -15.71 13.65 -1.89
CA LEU A 615 -16.25 13.52 -0.52
C LEU A 615 -15.23 12.98 0.47
N VAL A 616 -14.40 12.06 0.00
CA VAL A 616 -13.40 11.35 0.80
C VAL A 616 -12.13 11.30 0.00
N SER A 617 -11.05 11.73 0.62
CA SER A 617 -9.72 11.70 0.05
C SER A 617 -9.05 10.35 0.31
N SER A 618 -8.93 9.51 -0.72
CA SER A 618 -8.53 8.10 -0.54
C SER A 618 -7.16 7.92 0.14
N ASN A 619 -6.14 8.69 -0.25
CA ASN A 619 -4.78 8.51 0.29
C ASN A 619 -4.57 9.19 1.65
N PHE A 620 -5.58 9.91 2.17
CA PHE A 620 -5.47 10.53 3.48
C PHE A 620 -5.33 9.49 4.60
N GLU A 621 -5.90 8.29 4.39
CA GLU A 621 -5.68 7.11 5.23
C GLU A 621 -4.20 6.80 5.50
N ARG A 622 -3.34 6.91 4.47
CA ARG A 622 -1.90 6.66 4.63
C ARG A 622 -1.27 7.64 5.61
N LEU A 623 -1.64 8.92 5.51
CA LEU A 623 -1.15 9.94 6.45
C LEU A 623 -1.67 9.67 7.87
N LEU A 624 -2.96 9.34 8.01
CA LEU A 624 -3.55 9.00 9.31
C LEU A 624 -2.80 7.87 10.01
N TRP A 625 -2.35 6.85 9.26
CA TRP A 625 -1.52 5.77 9.80
C TRP A 625 -0.21 6.30 10.37
N PHE A 626 0.52 7.13 9.61
CA PHE A 626 1.79 7.71 10.09
C PHE A 626 1.61 8.64 11.28
N LEU A 627 0.51 9.40 11.33
CA LEU A 627 0.18 10.26 12.46
C LEU A 627 -0.16 9.42 13.70
N ALA A 628 -0.97 8.38 13.55
CA ALA A 628 -1.31 7.45 14.63
C ALA A 628 -0.08 6.72 15.16
N TYR A 629 0.80 6.26 14.28
CA TYR A 629 2.07 5.64 14.63
C TYR A 629 2.97 6.60 15.40
N ARG A 630 3.16 7.84 14.90
CA ARG A 630 4.08 8.81 15.50
C ARG A 630 3.62 9.31 16.88
N THR A 631 2.32 9.41 17.09
CA THR A 631 1.73 9.93 18.35
C THR A 631 1.41 8.83 19.36
N SER A 632 1.64 7.56 19.01
CA SER A 632 1.51 6.45 19.96
C SER A 632 2.60 6.51 21.02
N SER A 633 2.21 6.23 22.27
CA SER A 633 3.11 6.12 23.42
C SER A 633 3.70 4.71 23.57
N VAL A 634 3.33 3.76 22.71
CA VAL A 634 3.85 2.38 22.76
C VAL A 634 5.30 2.39 22.30
N GLU A 635 6.24 1.90 23.11
CA GLU A 635 7.67 1.88 22.76
C GLU A 635 8.01 0.81 21.71
N GLU A 636 7.39 -0.36 21.82
CA GLU A 636 7.65 -1.50 20.94
C GLU A 636 7.08 -1.26 19.53
N THR A 637 7.95 -1.32 18.53
CA THR A 637 7.68 -0.92 17.15
C THR A 637 6.47 -1.63 16.53
N ASN A 638 6.36 -2.95 16.68
CA ASN A 638 5.30 -3.69 16.00
C ASN A 638 3.94 -3.50 16.67
N ARG A 639 3.88 -3.46 18.00
CA ARG A 639 2.66 -3.08 18.73
C ARG A 639 2.25 -1.65 18.42
N ARG A 640 3.19 -0.73 18.23
CA ARG A 640 2.90 0.62 17.75
C ARG A 640 2.31 0.62 16.34
N ARG A 641 2.81 -0.23 15.43
CA ARG A 641 2.25 -0.42 14.07
C ARG A 641 0.82 -0.98 14.12
N MET A 642 0.58 -2.00 14.96
CA MET A 642 -0.74 -2.59 15.15
C MET A 642 -1.74 -1.57 15.69
N GLU A 643 -1.37 -0.81 16.73
CA GLU A 643 -2.22 0.25 17.29
C GLU A 643 -2.55 1.34 16.25
N ALA A 644 -1.57 1.72 15.41
CA ALA A 644 -1.82 2.66 14.32
C ALA A 644 -2.82 2.12 13.30
N GLY A 645 -2.70 0.84 12.92
CA GLY A 645 -3.66 0.15 12.06
C GLY A 645 -5.07 0.10 12.66
N GLU A 646 -5.19 -0.28 13.93
CA GLU A 646 -6.48 -0.33 14.64
C GLU A 646 -7.14 1.05 14.73
N LYS A 647 -6.38 2.10 15.03
CA LYS A 647 -6.89 3.48 15.06
C LYS A 647 -7.43 3.92 13.70
N VAL A 648 -6.69 3.66 12.63
CA VAL A 648 -7.12 3.99 11.26
C VAL A 648 -8.38 3.22 10.89
N LYS A 649 -8.42 1.92 11.16
CA LYS A 649 -9.61 1.09 10.95
C LYS A 649 -10.85 1.67 11.66
N ASN A 650 -10.72 2.00 12.95
CA ASN A 650 -11.81 2.58 13.72
C ASN A 650 -12.29 3.93 13.16
N TRP A 651 -11.38 4.79 12.68
CA TRP A 651 -11.74 6.04 12.02
C TRP A 651 -12.48 5.83 10.70
N LEU A 652 -12.02 4.88 9.87
CA LEU A 652 -12.67 4.57 8.60
C LEU A 652 -14.04 3.90 8.80
N ASP A 653 -14.18 3.06 9.83
CA ASP A 653 -15.46 2.48 10.22
C ASP A 653 -16.45 3.57 10.66
N ALA A 654 -16.00 4.55 11.46
CA ALA A 654 -16.80 5.72 11.84
C ALA A 654 -17.15 6.59 10.61
N LEU A 655 -16.22 6.81 9.68
CA LEU A 655 -16.49 7.52 8.43
C LEU A 655 -17.57 6.82 7.58
N LYS A 656 -17.58 5.48 7.58
CA LYS A 656 -18.55 4.67 6.86
C LYS A 656 -19.92 4.69 7.54
N LYS A 657 -19.96 4.53 8.87
CA LYS A 657 -21.19 4.37 9.66
C LYS A 657 -21.82 5.70 10.06
N ASP A 658 -21.01 6.63 10.55
CA ASP A 658 -21.44 7.86 11.21
C ASP A 658 -21.19 9.10 10.33
N GLY A 659 -20.56 8.94 9.16
CA GLY A 659 -20.33 10.01 8.18
C GLY A 659 -19.07 10.85 8.43
N GLY A 660 -18.34 10.59 9.51
CA GLY A 660 -17.07 11.26 9.83
C GLY A 660 -16.46 10.82 11.16
N PHE A 661 -15.30 11.38 11.50
CA PHE A 661 -14.62 11.17 12.79
C PHE A 661 -13.80 12.40 13.19
N GLY A 662 -13.52 12.52 14.49
CA GLY A 662 -12.59 13.51 15.05
C GLY A 662 -11.29 12.86 15.53
N VAL A 663 -10.20 13.61 15.47
CA VAL A 663 -8.90 13.22 16.06
C VAL A 663 -8.57 14.08 17.27
N ASN A 664 -7.70 13.58 18.15
CA ASN A 664 -7.24 14.33 19.31
C ASN A 664 -6.26 15.47 18.92
N LYS A 665 -5.92 16.31 19.89
CA LYS A 665 -5.06 17.48 19.67
C LYS A 665 -3.65 17.09 19.27
N GLU A 666 -3.17 15.95 19.75
CA GLU A 666 -1.83 15.43 19.48
C GLU A 666 -1.69 15.02 18.01
N ILE A 667 -2.67 14.30 17.45
CA ILE A 667 -2.72 13.95 16.03
C ILE A 667 -2.85 15.21 15.16
N LEU A 668 -3.71 16.15 15.54
CA LEU A 668 -3.88 17.39 14.78
C LEU A 668 -2.63 18.27 14.81
N ALA A 669 -1.98 18.41 15.98
CA ALA A 669 -0.71 19.11 16.10
C ALA A 669 0.36 18.43 15.25
N ALA A 670 0.39 17.10 15.28
CA ALA A 670 1.29 16.31 14.48
C ALA A 670 1.11 16.55 12.97
N ALA A 671 -0.14 16.61 12.50
CA ALA A 671 -0.44 16.95 11.11
C ALA A 671 -0.01 18.37 10.73
N LYS A 672 -0.16 19.35 11.65
CA LYS A 672 0.21 20.75 11.44
C LYS A 672 1.72 21.00 11.40
N GLU A 673 2.55 20.05 11.84
CA GLU A 673 4.01 20.20 11.78
C GLU A 673 4.54 20.27 10.34
N ASN A 674 4.04 19.43 9.42
CA ASN A 674 4.53 19.40 8.04
C ASN A 674 3.56 20.02 7.04
N PHE A 675 2.30 20.22 7.42
CA PHE A 675 1.25 20.65 6.50
C PHE A 675 0.56 21.94 6.94
N ASP A 676 0.04 22.66 5.94
CA ASP A 676 -1.00 23.67 6.10
C ASP A 676 -2.08 23.45 5.02
N SER A 677 -3.18 24.19 5.07
CA SER A 677 -4.25 24.05 4.08
C SER A 677 -5.00 25.35 3.79
N GLU A 678 -5.46 25.46 2.55
CA GLU A 678 -6.27 26.55 2.01
C GLU A 678 -7.47 26.00 1.24
N ARG A 679 -8.58 26.74 1.31
CA ARG A 679 -9.81 26.52 0.52
C ARG A 679 -9.96 27.64 -0.50
N VAL A 680 -10.24 27.29 -1.75
CA VAL A 680 -10.38 28.25 -2.86
C VAL A 680 -11.74 28.03 -3.54
N SER A 681 -12.50 29.10 -3.76
CA SER A 681 -13.78 29.03 -4.49
C SER A 681 -13.60 29.26 -6.00
N ASP A 682 -14.59 28.86 -6.81
CA ASP A 682 -14.55 29.06 -8.26
C ASP A 682 -14.37 30.53 -8.68
N LYS A 683 -15.01 31.46 -7.95
CA LYS A 683 -14.79 32.89 -8.16
C LYS A 683 -13.32 33.29 -7.99
N GLN A 684 -12.65 32.74 -6.97
CA GLN A 684 -11.24 33.02 -6.70
C GLN A 684 -10.34 32.31 -7.73
N THR A 685 -10.73 31.12 -8.18
CA THR A 685 -10.07 30.39 -9.28
C THR A 685 -10.08 31.20 -10.56
N ILE A 686 -11.24 31.68 -11.01
CA ILE A 686 -11.39 32.53 -12.21
C ILE A 686 -10.59 33.82 -12.07
N GLN A 687 -10.67 34.48 -10.91
CA GLN A 687 -9.91 35.70 -10.66
C GLN A 687 -8.41 35.45 -10.75
N THR A 688 -7.92 34.33 -10.24
CA THR A 688 -6.50 33.98 -10.28
C THR A 688 -6.01 33.68 -11.70
N ILE A 689 -6.83 33.02 -12.53
CA ILE A 689 -6.51 32.84 -13.96
C ILE A 689 -6.36 34.22 -14.63
N LYS A 690 -7.31 35.13 -14.37
CA LYS A 690 -7.27 36.52 -14.89
C LYS A 690 -6.03 37.28 -14.42
N ASP A 691 -5.72 37.24 -13.12
CA ASP A 691 -4.63 38.01 -12.53
C ASP A 691 -3.26 37.52 -13.03
N ILE A 692 -3.07 36.21 -13.15
CA ILE A 692 -1.82 35.63 -13.64
C ILE A 692 -1.65 35.87 -15.14
N TYR A 693 -2.73 35.80 -15.91
CA TYR A 693 -2.69 36.19 -17.32
C TYR A 693 -2.45 37.70 -17.50
N GLY A 694 -2.98 38.55 -16.60
CA GLY A 694 -2.73 39.99 -16.64
C GLY A 694 -1.29 40.40 -16.29
N ALA A 695 -0.55 39.53 -15.60
CA ALA A 695 0.85 39.76 -15.23
C ALA A 695 1.80 39.33 -16.36
N SER A 696 2.82 40.13 -16.64
CA SER A 696 3.89 39.74 -17.56
C SER A 696 4.86 38.78 -16.87
N LEU A 697 5.21 37.69 -17.54
CA LEU A 697 6.28 36.79 -17.11
C LEU A 697 7.62 37.52 -17.06
N PRO A 698 8.51 37.16 -16.11
CA PRO A 698 9.88 37.65 -16.11
C PRO A 698 10.56 37.40 -17.47
N SER A 699 11.38 38.34 -17.95
CA SER A 699 12.00 38.27 -19.30
C SER A 699 12.76 36.97 -19.59
N ALA A 700 13.32 36.32 -18.56
CA ALA A 700 13.96 35.01 -18.66
C ALA A 700 12.96 33.84 -18.77
N ALA A 701 11.78 33.93 -18.13
CA ALA A 701 10.72 32.92 -18.19
C ALA A 701 9.88 33.02 -19.47
N ALA A 702 9.83 34.19 -20.11
CA ALA A 702 9.06 34.44 -21.32
C ALA A 702 9.57 33.66 -22.56
N THR A 703 10.79 33.10 -22.52
CA THR A 703 11.41 32.46 -23.69
C THR A 703 12.14 31.15 -23.38
N VAL A 704 12.38 30.82 -22.10
CA VAL A 704 13.30 29.75 -21.71
C VAL A 704 12.78 29.04 -20.45
N GLN A 705 12.38 27.77 -20.57
CA GLN A 705 12.30 26.88 -19.39
C GLN A 705 13.69 26.80 -18.73
N ALA A 706 13.78 26.49 -17.43
CA ALA A 706 15.01 26.60 -16.61
C ALA A 706 16.32 26.05 -17.23
N ASN A 707 16.24 25.23 -18.29
CA ASN A 707 17.36 24.64 -19.01
C ASN A 707 17.62 25.17 -20.44
N GLY A 708 17.10 26.34 -20.86
CA GLY A 708 17.49 26.92 -22.17
C GLY A 708 16.65 26.50 -23.39
N HIS A 709 15.52 25.81 -23.20
CA HIS A 709 14.75 25.21 -24.30
C HIS A 709 13.40 25.93 -24.51
N THR A 710 12.90 25.86 -25.76
CA THR A 710 11.54 26.27 -26.13
C THR A 710 10.49 25.51 -25.31
N PRO A 711 9.33 26.10 -24.99
CA PRO A 711 8.26 25.42 -24.27
C PRO A 711 7.90 24.08 -24.94
N ALA A 712 7.86 23.02 -24.14
CA ALA A 712 7.62 21.66 -24.62
C ALA A 712 6.17 21.41 -25.09
N THR A 713 5.24 22.27 -24.67
CA THR A 713 3.87 22.33 -25.16
C THR A 713 3.51 23.77 -25.47
N THR A 714 2.78 23.98 -26.56
CA THR A 714 2.19 25.28 -26.89
C THR A 714 0.96 25.55 -26.03
N GLY A 715 0.54 26.80 -25.92
CA GLY A 715 -0.75 27.16 -25.31
C GLY A 715 -0.75 27.47 -23.82
N THR A 716 0.40 27.44 -23.14
CA THR A 716 0.54 27.93 -21.75
C THR A 716 1.03 29.38 -21.66
N ASN A 717 1.64 29.91 -22.72
CA ASN A 717 2.14 31.27 -22.79
C ASN A 717 1.58 31.98 -24.03
N HIS A 718 1.05 33.19 -23.84
CA HIS A 718 0.58 34.06 -24.90
C HIS A 718 1.08 35.48 -24.67
N ASN A 719 1.84 36.03 -25.62
CA ASN A 719 2.39 37.38 -25.57
C ASN A 719 3.18 37.72 -24.28
N GLY A 720 3.85 36.73 -23.67
CA GLY A 720 4.59 36.92 -22.42
C GLY A 720 3.72 36.79 -21.16
N HIS A 721 2.49 36.29 -21.28
CA HIS A 721 1.56 36.04 -20.19
C HIS A 721 1.31 34.55 -20.01
N TYR A 722 1.18 34.08 -18.77
CA TYR A 722 0.95 32.67 -18.49
C TYR A 722 -0.54 32.37 -18.34
N ILE A 723 -1.01 31.26 -18.92
CA ILE A 723 -2.40 30.80 -18.85
C ILE A 723 -2.44 29.60 -17.91
N LEU A 724 -3.25 29.70 -16.85
CA LEU A 724 -3.44 28.61 -15.89
C LEU A 724 -4.69 27.80 -16.25
N ASP A 725 -4.63 26.49 -16.02
CA ASP A 725 -5.82 25.68 -15.83
C ASP A 725 -6.43 25.97 -14.44
N PRO A 726 -7.73 25.68 -14.21
CA PRO A 726 -8.39 26.01 -12.95
C PRO A 726 -7.79 25.27 -11.74
N HIS A 727 -7.25 24.06 -11.89
CA HIS A 727 -6.63 23.31 -10.79
C HIS A 727 -5.32 23.99 -10.36
N SER A 728 -4.48 24.37 -11.32
CA SER A 728 -3.26 25.14 -11.06
C SER A 728 -3.59 26.50 -10.42
N ALA A 729 -4.67 27.15 -10.82
CA ALA A 729 -5.11 28.42 -10.23
C ALA A 729 -5.49 28.31 -8.75
N ILE A 730 -6.06 27.18 -8.32
CA ILE A 730 -6.26 26.88 -6.88
C ILE A 730 -4.93 26.85 -6.14
N GLY A 731 -3.95 26.13 -6.69
CA GLY A 731 -2.59 26.07 -6.15
C GLY A 731 -1.96 27.46 -6.03
N ILE A 732 -2.04 28.27 -7.08
CA ILE A 732 -1.49 29.63 -7.10
C ILE A 732 -2.21 30.55 -6.11
N THR A 733 -3.53 30.46 -5.98
CA THR A 733 -4.27 31.23 -4.97
C THR A 733 -3.74 30.93 -3.57
N ALA A 734 -3.57 29.65 -3.24
CA ALA A 734 -3.01 29.22 -1.95
C ALA A 734 -1.55 29.65 -1.78
N SER A 735 -0.74 29.61 -2.85
CA SER A 735 0.64 30.11 -2.83
C SER A 735 0.68 31.59 -2.47
N LEU A 736 -0.12 32.43 -3.13
CA LEU A 736 -0.18 33.87 -2.88
C LEU A 736 -0.58 34.19 -1.43
N ARG A 737 -1.56 33.47 -0.87
CA ARG A 737 -1.93 33.61 0.56
C ARG A 737 -0.80 33.21 1.49
N SER A 738 -0.11 32.11 1.20
CA SER A 738 1.05 31.70 1.99
C SER A 738 2.18 32.70 1.90
N ILE A 739 2.43 33.30 0.73
CA ILE A 739 3.44 34.34 0.55
C ILE A 739 3.09 35.53 1.45
N THR A 740 1.86 36.04 1.37
CA THR A 740 1.38 37.14 2.24
C THR A 740 1.56 36.81 3.71
N ALA A 741 1.14 35.62 4.16
CA ALA A 741 1.28 35.20 5.56
C ALA A 741 2.75 35.13 6.01
N CYS A 742 3.64 34.63 5.15
CA CYS A 742 5.08 34.60 5.41
C CYS A 742 5.68 36.01 5.49
N THR A 743 5.33 36.90 4.55
CA THR A 743 5.80 38.29 4.55
C THR A 743 5.35 39.04 5.80
N ASP A 744 4.07 38.92 6.18
CA ASP A 744 3.52 39.54 7.38
C ASP A 744 4.19 39.01 8.66
N SER A 745 4.47 37.71 8.71
CA SER A 745 5.19 37.10 9.83
C SER A 745 6.63 37.59 9.89
N ALA A 746 7.35 37.61 8.78
CA ALA A 746 8.74 38.06 8.69
C ALA A 746 8.89 39.53 9.11
N GLN A 747 7.97 40.40 8.69
CA GLN A 747 7.93 41.80 9.12
C GLN A 747 7.73 41.95 10.63
N LYS A 748 6.99 41.04 11.28
CA LYS A 748 6.75 41.07 12.73
C LYS A 748 7.90 40.49 13.55
N THR A 749 8.56 39.44 13.05
CA THR A 749 9.57 38.67 13.81
C THR A 749 11.01 38.97 13.39
N GLY A 750 11.23 39.78 12.35
CA GLY A 750 12.56 40.05 11.79
C GLY A 750 13.17 38.86 11.05
N GLY A 751 12.33 37.92 10.60
CA GLY A 751 12.77 36.72 9.86
C GLY A 751 13.07 36.99 8.38
N ASP A 752 13.67 36.01 7.69
CA ASP A 752 13.96 36.08 6.26
C ASP A 752 12.67 35.85 5.43
N PRO A 753 12.23 36.81 4.59
CA PRO A 753 11.06 36.66 3.74
C PRO A 753 11.31 35.79 2.49
N ALA A 754 12.54 35.35 2.21
CA ALA A 754 12.93 34.67 0.97
C ALA A 754 12.56 33.18 0.91
N ILE A 755 11.34 32.83 1.32
CA ILE A 755 10.81 31.47 1.12
C ILE A 755 10.34 31.33 -0.33
N HIS A 756 10.75 30.27 -1.00
CA HIS A 756 10.28 29.92 -2.33
C HIS A 756 8.98 29.10 -2.28
N HIS A 757 8.04 29.40 -3.17
CA HIS A 757 6.76 28.70 -3.26
C HIS A 757 6.68 27.96 -4.59
N ILE A 758 6.72 26.62 -4.55
CA ILE A 758 6.60 25.77 -5.73
C ILE A 758 5.18 25.22 -5.78
N SER A 759 4.34 25.80 -6.64
CA SER A 759 2.97 25.35 -6.89
C SER A 759 2.94 24.29 -8.00
N LEU A 760 2.18 23.22 -7.83
CA LEU A 760 2.08 22.15 -8.83
C LEU A 760 1.02 22.48 -9.87
N ALA A 761 1.42 22.45 -11.15
CA ALA A 761 0.51 22.61 -12.28
C ALA A 761 0.03 21.24 -12.77
N THR A 762 -1.18 20.86 -12.38
CA THR A 762 -1.64 19.48 -12.48
C THR A 762 -2.28 19.13 -13.83
N ALA A 763 -2.64 20.13 -14.65
CA ALA A 763 -3.18 19.93 -15.99
C ALA A 763 -2.81 21.08 -16.94
N HIS A 764 -2.84 20.78 -18.24
CA HIS A 764 -2.72 21.80 -19.26
C HIS A 764 -4.03 22.62 -19.35
N PRO A 765 -4.01 23.95 -19.58
CA PRO A 765 -5.22 24.78 -19.65
C PRO A 765 -6.22 24.31 -20.71
N ALA A 766 -5.72 23.75 -21.82
CA ALA A 766 -6.55 23.21 -22.91
C ALA A 766 -7.50 22.07 -22.48
N LYS A 767 -7.23 21.40 -21.35
CA LYS A 767 -8.11 20.35 -20.82
C LYS A 767 -9.40 20.89 -20.23
N PHE A 768 -9.42 22.18 -19.87
CA PHE A 768 -10.50 22.82 -19.13
C PHE A 768 -10.92 24.13 -19.81
N SER A 769 -11.28 24.03 -21.08
CA SER A 769 -11.61 25.17 -21.94
C SER A 769 -12.62 26.13 -21.30
N HIS A 770 -13.69 25.58 -20.75
CA HIS A 770 -14.77 26.36 -20.14
C HIS A 770 -14.27 27.35 -19.06
N ALA A 771 -13.44 26.89 -18.12
CA ALA A 771 -12.94 27.75 -17.05
C ALA A 771 -11.97 28.82 -17.58
N VAL A 772 -11.13 28.46 -18.56
CA VAL A 772 -10.19 29.39 -19.19
C VAL A 772 -10.95 30.45 -19.99
N GLU A 773 -11.98 30.07 -20.75
CA GLU A 773 -12.84 30.98 -21.49
C GLU A 773 -13.65 31.90 -20.56
N LEU A 774 -14.25 31.36 -19.50
CA LEU A 774 -14.92 32.17 -18.47
C LEU A 774 -13.99 33.23 -17.88
N ALA A 775 -12.70 32.90 -17.74
CA ALA A 775 -11.70 33.83 -17.24
C ALA A 775 -11.26 34.84 -18.31
N LEU A 776 -11.00 34.43 -19.55
CA LEU A 776 -10.19 35.22 -20.48
C LEU A 776 -10.93 35.68 -21.76
N LYS A 777 -12.17 35.24 -22.01
CA LYS A 777 -12.91 35.58 -23.25
C LYS A 777 -13.06 37.09 -23.51
N ASP A 778 -13.10 37.90 -22.46
CA ASP A 778 -13.28 39.35 -22.54
C ASP A 778 -11.93 40.11 -22.57
N VAL A 779 -10.80 39.40 -22.53
CA VAL A 779 -9.46 40.02 -22.60
C VAL A 779 -9.08 40.24 -24.06
N GLU A 780 -8.73 41.48 -24.40
CA GLU A 780 -8.41 41.87 -25.77
C GLU A 780 -7.26 41.02 -26.35
N GLY A 781 -7.50 40.41 -27.52
CA GLY A 781 -6.51 39.60 -28.21
C GLY A 781 -6.36 38.16 -27.71
N PHE A 782 -7.11 37.75 -26.67
CA PHE A 782 -7.21 36.35 -26.26
C PHE A 782 -8.21 35.58 -27.15
N THR A 783 -7.84 34.36 -27.56
CA THR A 783 -8.74 33.40 -28.22
C THR A 783 -8.35 31.99 -27.76
N PHE A 784 -9.32 31.12 -27.49
CA PHE A 784 -9.03 29.81 -26.89
C PHE A 784 -8.24 28.89 -27.85
N GLU A 785 -8.34 29.08 -29.16
CA GLU A 785 -7.57 28.36 -30.16
C GLU A 785 -6.06 28.50 -29.95
N LYS A 786 -5.60 29.58 -29.32
CA LYS A 786 -4.18 29.79 -28.98
C LYS A 786 -3.71 28.93 -27.80
N VAL A 787 -4.65 28.41 -27.02
CA VAL A 787 -4.42 27.52 -25.88
C VAL A 787 -4.28 26.07 -26.33
N LEU A 788 -4.88 25.69 -27.47
CA LEU A 788 -4.89 24.31 -27.95
C LEU A 788 -3.48 23.84 -28.36
N PRO A 789 -2.96 22.75 -27.78
CA PRO A 789 -1.78 22.06 -28.29
C PRO A 789 -2.04 21.49 -29.68
N GLU A 790 -1.00 21.35 -30.50
CA GLU A 790 -1.10 20.72 -31.82
C GLU A 790 -1.74 19.32 -31.78
N GLN A 791 -1.52 18.56 -30.70
CA GLN A 791 -2.06 17.21 -30.51
C GLN A 791 -3.58 17.19 -30.29
N PHE A 792 -4.18 18.32 -29.94
CA PHE A 792 -5.63 18.43 -29.74
C PHE A 792 -6.34 18.88 -31.02
N VAL A 793 -5.62 19.48 -31.97
CA VAL A 793 -6.19 19.91 -33.25
C VAL A 793 -6.58 18.68 -34.07
N GLY A 794 -7.86 18.56 -34.41
CA GLY A 794 -8.37 17.42 -35.19
C GLY A 794 -8.66 16.17 -34.35
N LEU A 795 -8.44 16.20 -33.03
CA LEU A 795 -8.59 15.02 -32.16
C LEU A 795 -10.06 14.60 -32.03
N GLU A 796 -10.99 15.56 -32.01
CA GLU A 796 -12.41 15.29 -31.85
C GLU A 796 -13.05 14.66 -33.09
N GLU A 797 -12.43 14.85 -34.26
CA GLU A 797 -12.82 14.35 -35.57
C GLU A 797 -12.25 12.96 -35.91
N MET A 798 -11.31 12.45 -35.09
CA MET A 798 -10.74 11.12 -35.27
C MET A 798 -11.78 10.01 -35.08
N GLU A 799 -11.49 8.83 -35.63
CA GLU A 799 -12.31 7.64 -35.39
C GLU A 799 -12.39 7.33 -33.89
N LYS A 800 -13.62 7.18 -33.38
CA LYS A 800 -13.89 6.89 -31.97
C LYS A 800 -14.40 5.46 -31.81
N ARG A 801 -13.92 4.76 -30.78
CA ARG A 801 -14.48 3.50 -30.30
C ARG A 801 -14.97 3.65 -28.86
N CYS A 802 -16.29 3.63 -28.72
CA CYS A 802 -16.97 3.64 -27.42
C CYS A 802 -18.21 2.76 -27.51
N LEU A 803 -18.51 2.02 -26.43
CA LEU A 803 -19.69 1.19 -26.31
C LEU A 803 -20.68 1.87 -25.37
N ASP A 804 -21.93 1.96 -25.77
CA ASP A 804 -23.00 2.36 -24.87
C ASP A 804 -23.24 1.28 -23.82
N ALA A 805 -23.31 1.70 -22.56
CA ALA A 805 -23.57 0.83 -21.43
C ALA A 805 -24.75 1.37 -20.61
N PRO A 806 -25.72 0.54 -20.24
CA PRO A 806 -26.76 0.96 -19.30
C PRO A 806 -26.18 1.13 -17.89
N ALA A 807 -26.80 1.97 -17.06
CA ALA A 807 -26.48 2.10 -15.65
C ALA A 807 -26.91 0.85 -14.83
N SER A 808 -26.30 -0.30 -15.13
CA SER A 808 -26.52 -1.59 -14.46
C SER A 808 -25.22 -2.38 -14.44
N TRP A 809 -24.75 -2.73 -13.24
CA TRP A 809 -23.49 -3.42 -13.07
C TRP A 809 -23.52 -4.84 -13.65
N GLU A 810 -24.68 -5.51 -13.63
CA GLU A 810 -24.86 -6.86 -14.21
C GLU A 810 -24.70 -6.85 -15.72
N LYS A 811 -25.23 -5.81 -16.38
CA LYS A 811 -25.10 -5.66 -17.83
C LYS A 811 -23.66 -5.29 -18.20
N VAL A 812 -23.02 -4.40 -17.43
CA VAL A 812 -21.59 -4.08 -17.62
C VAL A 812 -20.71 -5.31 -17.37
N LYS A 813 -21.00 -6.14 -16.36
CA LYS A 813 -20.34 -7.44 -16.13
C LYS A 813 -20.40 -8.30 -17.38
N GLY A 814 -21.56 -8.41 -18.02
CA GLY A 814 -21.72 -9.13 -19.30
C GLY A 814 -20.80 -8.60 -20.41
N ILE A 815 -20.77 -7.28 -20.60
CA ILE A 815 -19.92 -6.61 -21.61
C ILE A 815 -18.43 -6.88 -21.35
N VAL A 816 -17.97 -6.70 -20.11
CA VAL A 816 -16.56 -6.91 -19.74
C VAL A 816 -16.15 -8.35 -20.00
N ARG A 817 -16.96 -9.33 -19.57
CA ARG A 817 -16.68 -10.75 -19.79
C ARG A 817 -16.57 -11.10 -21.27
N GLU A 818 -17.55 -10.70 -22.07
CA GLU A 818 -17.57 -10.99 -23.50
C GLU A 818 -16.33 -10.44 -24.22
N LEU A 819 -15.95 -9.20 -23.91
CA LEU A 819 -14.81 -8.54 -24.55
C LEU A 819 -13.46 -9.14 -24.13
N VAL A 820 -13.27 -9.43 -22.83
CA VAL A 820 -12.06 -10.11 -22.35
C VAL A 820 -11.94 -11.51 -22.97
N GLU A 821 -13.03 -12.29 -22.98
CA GLU A 821 -13.01 -13.62 -23.61
C GLU A 821 -12.70 -13.54 -25.10
N LYS A 822 -13.25 -12.55 -25.81
CA LYS A 822 -12.97 -12.32 -27.23
C LYS A 822 -11.49 -11.97 -27.47
N GLU A 823 -10.90 -11.12 -26.64
CA GLU A 823 -9.46 -10.80 -26.71
C GLU A 823 -8.59 -12.03 -26.50
N VAL A 824 -8.89 -12.81 -25.46
CA VAL A 824 -8.12 -14.02 -25.11
C VAL A 824 -8.22 -15.03 -26.25
N ARG A 825 -9.42 -15.25 -26.81
CA ARG A 825 -9.61 -16.14 -27.98
C ARG A 825 -8.89 -15.62 -29.22
N ALA A 826 -8.90 -14.32 -29.48
CA ALA A 826 -8.21 -13.72 -30.63
C ALA A 826 -6.68 -13.89 -30.54
N LYS A 827 -6.12 -14.01 -29.33
CA LYS A 827 -4.69 -14.34 -29.12
C LYS A 827 -4.39 -15.84 -29.26
N MET A 828 -5.41 -16.70 -29.23
CA MET A 828 -5.28 -18.15 -29.44
C MET A 828 -5.33 -18.56 -30.92
N ALA A 829 -5.92 -17.70 -31.77
CA ALA A 829 -6.01 -17.88 -33.22
C ALA A 829 -4.84 -17.21 -33.93
#